data_AF-A0A3B0A3L6-F1
#
_entry.id   AF-A0A3B0A3L6-F1
#
_cell.length_a   1.000
_cell.length_b   1.000
_cell.length_c   1.000
_cell.angle_alpha   90.00
_cell.angle_beta   90.00
_cell.angle_gamma   90.00
#
_symmetry.space_group_name_H-M   'P 1'
#
loop_
_entity.id
_entity.type
_entity.pdbx_description
1 polymer ?
#
loop_
_entity_poly.entity_id
_entity_poly.type
_entity_poly.pdbx_seq_one_letter_code
_entity_poly.pdbx_strand_id
1 'polypeptide(L)'
;MELDGRGQPDGRHLLGAPLAAMIGNHAVRTAVRLPEPRHGADVSTAELRVNADAAQWYAVRLRVRTGVRYLSVLRHAGGRDELLADDILAFDFDRWLPVEVTVVDGRITVTVDGRTAATASDPDPIEGGGVGFGAAGTVAGFGPVEVVDLGPRTAPAHRRPATDIDPAAAVVEPYTAVEGAAYRLDVAAVRWDDRSGYAAQLLIRGERGWEPAGEPLGERWLVLHGDGGSRRDLQRSLDAHPVRFDAVEPLGANAVRLRGGGDLFTLTVTWRLAGPHPLVDIALTPRVDGRFVVAYRAFAATHEDDVDEVLCGPLRHARMIGGPASVGRDELFAPMCLVQRGPVTTGLFAPATELPFEYESGRGDDDQPFGMALRTPDGRVQPTLYAPQYGRRADLRAGEPYRFTVGLYAARTELYDAYRDLLRGEYGYYAYRRNVHASLTDTVHHLIDLMKAGPTSDDRVDYQGSPSGWWSRAKGFIDIENDQAVRATTTSVLLGAYLLTGDDELYEERALPTAEFHLSRNAYGWTPRADATVYGDPTKNMLCGTPFGAPALAPLHTLSRGALTAARELALSSLDAQDYWLKRSPMSAPLAAYRMTRDATWRQQAEEAADRYVAEELGQPYDGEADPHDFAIYYCRAWVDLLEMYEETGRAHYLDAAYAEAKRFVTMVFARPVPDATVTVPQRPLFVDRQIELSGWWDPAALYPYPVTDVPDEEVPAWQVSPTGLSIEAINTYRFNGFTLNPAWAPFLLRLAAHTSDDLLRDVAHNALVGRFTNYPGYYYRQFTAHHLRPDFPYTGPFGNTTVYYHHAPAQLGMAIDYLIAEHETRSGGAIHFPAEFEQNYVWFAYRIYGHRPGRFHGADGVWLWLPKGLVRLDTEQVNWIAAEGGDVLCVSLTNAAAAPTTVTVTLDAARVPMTPGVPYRAAVIRDRGEAEPASVVDQRLTVNISGHGITAVIVYGVGPLDVPLHRTDATPVGAHHFDDGPVGPVRGILIPKPDGSRYHAYVQAATSDAATLHWSLDDGATWQHLDRTVYPNEWTVPVDELSAGFTYTVQVGDRRSRPVRLVCGKEA
;
A
#
# COMPACT_ATOMS: atom_id res chain seq x y z
N MET A 1 5.73 -40.20 -13.89
CA MET A 1 4.32 -40.53 -13.61
C MET A 1 3.49 -39.26 -13.63
N GLU A 2 2.18 -39.37 -13.81
CA GLU A 2 1.24 -38.26 -13.64
C GLU A 2 0.31 -38.55 -12.47
N LEU A 3 0.08 -37.56 -11.61
CA LEU A 3 -0.75 -37.64 -10.43
C LEU A 3 -1.95 -36.71 -10.59
N ASP A 4 -3.13 -37.29 -10.74
CA ASP A 4 -4.37 -36.54 -10.88
C ASP A 4 -4.92 -36.13 -9.49
N GLY A 5 -4.77 -34.84 -9.17
CA GLY A 5 -5.26 -34.22 -7.95
C GLY A 5 -6.64 -33.56 -8.08
N ARG A 6 -7.34 -33.75 -9.21
CA ARG A 6 -8.62 -33.09 -9.48
C ARG A 6 -9.75 -33.71 -8.66
N GLY A 7 -10.60 -32.87 -8.07
CA GLY A 7 -11.86 -33.28 -7.44
C GLY A 7 -11.75 -33.87 -6.02
N GLN A 8 -10.58 -33.78 -5.39
CA GLN A 8 -10.38 -34.12 -3.97
C GLN A 8 -10.05 -32.85 -3.18
N PRO A 9 -10.77 -32.54 -2.08
CA PRO A 9 -10.54 -31.33 -1.27
C PRO A 9 -9.09 -31.19 -0.78
N ASP A 10 -8.45 -32.31 -0.41
CA ASP A 10 -7.09 -32.35 0.13
C ASP A 10 -6.01 -32.73 -0.90
N GLY A 11 -6.40 -32.80 -2.18
CA GLY A 11 -5.55 -33.32 -3.27
C GLY A 11 -5.31 -34.83 -3.19
N ARG A 12 -4.50 -35.36 -4.11
CA ARG A 12 -4.10 -36.76 -4.16
C ARG A 12 -2.63 -36.90 -3.78
N HIS A 13 -2.33 -37.89 -2.94
CA HIS A 13 -0.98 -38.16 -2.45
C HIS A 13 -0.56 -39.61 -2.73
N LEU A 14 0.72 -39.81 -3.03
CA LEU A 14 1.37 -41.10 -3.13
C LEU A 14 2.61 -41.09 -2.24
N LEU A 15 2.68 -42.01 -1.29
CA LEU A 15 3.80 -42.11 -0.35
C LEU A 15 4.65 -43.33 -0.71
N GLY A 16 5.96 -43.13 -0.83
CA GLY A 16 6.93 -44.20 -0.95
C GLY A 16 7.22 -44.86 0.40
N ALA A 17 7.68 -46.10 0.36
CA ALA A 17 8.20 -46.80 1.53
C ALA A 17 9.51 -46.15 2.03
N PRO A 18 9.89 -46.38 3.30
CA PRO A 18 11.13 -45.84 3.84
C PRO A 18 12.37 -46.28 3.05
N LEU A 19 13.32 -45.38 2.83
CA LEU A 19 14.57 -45.63 2.11
C LEU A 19 15.77 -45.47 3.03
N ALA A 20 16.65 -46.48 3.08
CA ALA A 20 17.86 -46.43 3.90
C ALA A 20 18.80 -45.26 3.56
N ALA A 21 18.85 -44.86 2.28
CA ALA A 21 19.63 -43.72 1.81
C ALA A 21 19.12 -42.36 2.30
N MET A 22 17.93 -42.31 2.94
CA MET A 22 17.39 -41.11 3.58
C MET A 22 17.73 -41.03 5.07
N ILE A 23 18.51 -41.98 5.60
CA ILE A 23 19.01 -41.95 6.98
C ILE A 23 20.26 -41.06 7.02
N GLY A 24 20.15 -39.87 7.61
CA GLY A 24 21.25 -38.91 7.67
C GLY A 24 21.17 -37.84 6.58
N ASN A 25 22.32 -37.40 6.07
CA ASN A 25 22.39 -36.37 5.04
C ASN A 25 22.09 -36.99 3.68
N HIS A 26 21.21 -36.38 2.89
CA HIS A 26 20.73 -36.96 1.64
C HIS A 26 20.27 -35.89 0.64
N ALA A 27 20.21 -36.25 -0.63
CA ALA A 27 19.56 -35.45 -1.66
C ALA A 27 18.49 -36.26 -2.39
N VAL A 28 17.34 -35.64 -2.67
CA VAL A 28 16.26 -36.19 -3.48
C VAL A 28 16.18 -35.40 -4.77
N ARG A 29 16.42 -36.07 -5.91
CA ARG A 29 16.36 -35.47 -7.25
C ARG A 29 15.19 -36.03 -8.03
N THR A 30 14.46 -35.16 -8.70
CA THR A 30 13.41 -35.52 -9.64
C THR A 30 13.22 -34.43 -10.69
N ALA A 31 12.25 -34.62 -11.58
CA ALA A 31 11.73 -33.54 -12.42
C ALA A 31 10.25 -33.34 -12.10
N VAL A 32 9.78 -32.10 -12.00
CA VAL A 32 8.38 -31.78 -11.74
C VAL A 32 7.82 -30.95 -12.88
N ARG A 33 6.59 -31.25 -13.29
CA ARG A 33 5.79 -30.43 -14.20
C ARG A 33 4.47 -30.11 -13.52
N LEU A 34 4.15 -28.83 -13.36
CA LEU A 34 2.94 -28.34 -12.75
C LEU A 34 2.21 -27.38 -13.71
N PRO A 35 1.17 -27.85 -14.40
CA PRO A 35 0.32 -27.00 -15.23
C PRO A 35 -0.46 -25.98 -14.40
N GLU A 36 -0.95 -24.93 -15.08
CA GLU A 36 -1.88 -23.95 -14.52
C GLU A 36 -3.12 -24.61 -13.89
N PRO A 37 -3.77 -23.96 -12.90
CA PRO A 37 -5.00 -24.47 -12.30
C PRO A 37 -6.13 -24.61 -13.32
N ARG A 38 -6.99 -25.62 -13.14
CA ARG A 38 -8.19 -25.72 -13.95
C ARG A 38 -9.16 -24.58 -13.61
N HIS A 39 -10.04 -24.27 -14.56
CA HIS A 39 -11.15 -23.36 -14.34
C HIS A 39 -11.95 -23.72 -13.06
N GLY A 40 -12.05 -22.77 -12.13
CA GLY A 40 -12.76 -22.91 -10.85
C GLY A 40 -11.93 -23.48 -9.68
N ALA A 41 -10.62 -23.65 -9.85
CA ALA A 41 -9.69 -23.88 -8.75
C ALA A 41 -8.78 -22.66 -8.58
N ASP A 42 -8.64 -22.16 -7.34
CA ASP A 42 -7.85 -20.95 -7.08
C ASP A 42 -6.34 -21.17 -7.17
N VAL A 43 -5.91 -22.43 -7.01
CA VAL A 43 -4.51 -22.84 -6.94
C VAL A 43 -4.30 -24.23 -7.57
N SER A 44 -3.22 -24.41 -8.32
CA SER A 44 -2.66 -25.72 -8.62
C SER A 44 -1.41 -25.98 -7.78
N THR A 45 -1.21 -27.22 -7.34
CA THR A 45 -0.01 -27.60 -6.57
C THR A 45 0.60 -28.92 -7.04
N ALA A 46 1.93 -28.99 -6.96
CA ALA A 46 2.72 -30.20 -7.02
C ALA A 46 3.61 -30.25 -5.78
N GLU A 47 3.49 -31.29 -4.98
CA GLU A 47 4.28 -31.49 -3.76
C GLU A 47 5.28 -32.61 -3.95
N LEU A 48 6.55 -32.36 -3.64
CA LEU A 48 7.55 -33.38 -3.37
C LEU A 48 7.71 -33.51 -1.86
N ARG A 49 7.33 -34.66 -1.31
CA ARG A 49 7.45 -34.96 0.12
C ARG A 49 8.73 -35.70 0.43
N VAL A 50 9.44 -35.25 1.45
CA VAL A 50 10.63 -35.89 2.02
C VAL A 50 10.27 -36.36 3.41
N ASN A 51 10.73 -37.56 3.79
CA ASN A 51 10.35 -38.23 5.03
C ASN A 51 8.85 -38.56 5.08
N ALA A 52 8.26 -38.88 3.92
CA ALA A 52 6.83 -38.74 3.64
C ALA A 52 5.89 -39.67 4.45
N ASP A 53 6.45 -40.71 5.07
CA ASP A 53 5.76 -41.74 5.86
C ASP A 53 6.05 -41.63 7.38
N ALA A 54 6.80 -40.62 7.81
CA ALA A 54 7.10 -40.35 9.21
C ALA A 54 6.05 -39.43 9.86
N ALA A 55 6.04 -39.39 11.19
CA ALA A 55 5.17 -38.48 11.97
C ALA A 55 5.50 -36.99 11.73
N GLN A 56 6.73 -36.70 11.31
CA GLN A 56 7.19 -35.41 10.85
C GLN A 56 7.71 -35.55 9.42
N TRP A 57 7.13 -34.83 8.47
CA TRP A 57 7.53 -34.85 7.08
C TRP A 57 7.64 -33.46 6.50
N TYR A 58 8.32 -33.34 5.36
CA TYR A 58 8.56 -32.05 4.71
C TYR A 58 7.97 -32.07 3.32
N ALA A 59 7.34 -30.98 2.89
CA ALA A 59 6.90 -30.80 1.51
C ALA A 59 7.63 -29.63 0.86
N VAL A 60 8.18 -29.90 -0.32
CA VAL A 60 8.52 -28.87 -1.30
C VAL A 60 7.33 -28.74 -2.24
N ARG A 61 6.53 -27.70 -2.04
CA ARG A 61 5.30 -27.43 -2.76
C ARG A 61 5.55 -26.36 -3.82
N LEU A 62 5.54 -26.76 -5.08
CA LEU A 62 5.37 -25.84 -6.20
C LEU A 62 3.88 -25.51 -6.31
N ARG A 63 3.51 -24.24 -6.42
CA ARG A 63 2.11 -23.84 -6.61
C ARG A 63 1.97 -22.73 -7.64
N VAL A 64 0.89 -22.75 -8.39
CA VAL A 64 0.49 -21.63 -9.26
C VAL A 64 -0.83 -21.08 -8.76
N ARG A 65 -0.82 -19.79 -8.39
CA ARG A 65 -2.00 -19.04 -7.91
C ARG A 65 -2.10 -17.77 -8.73
N THR A 66 -3.23 -17.57 -9.39
CA THR A 66 -3.50 -16.35 -10.19
C THR A 66 -2.35 -15.99 -11.13
N GLY A 67 -1.77 -16.98 -11.83
CA GLY A 67 -0.63 -16.80 -12.74
C GLY A 67 0.75 -16.60 -12.09
N VAL A 68 0.81 -16.45 -10.78
CA VAL A 68 2.07 -16.33 -10.02
C VAL A 68 2.51 -17.72 -9.54
N ARG A 69 3.79 -18.05 -9.76
CA ARG A 69 4.38 -19.32 -9.37
C ARG A 69 5.15 -19.17 -8.06
N TYR A 70 4.91 -20.06 -7.13
CA TYR A 70 5.56 -20.07 -5.82
C TYR A 70 6.22 -21.41 -5.54
N LEU A 71 7.22 -21.38 -4.69
CA LEU A 71 7.79 -22.55 -4.02
C LEU A 71 7.72 -22.35 -2.53
N SER A 72 7.02 -23.26 -1.86
CA SER A 72 6.97 -23.34 -0.41
C SER A 72 7.74 -24.56 0.08
N VAL A 73 8.53 -24.40 1.13
CA VAL A 73 9.05 -25.51 1.94
C VAL A 73 8.22 -25.56 3.21
N LEU A 74 7.56 -26.68 3.48
CA LEU A 74 6.66 -26.86 4.60
C LEU A 74 7.16 -28.00 5.48
N ARG A 75 7.03 -27.86 6.79
CA ARG A 75 7.09 -28.96 7.75
C ARG A 75 5.67 -29.33 8.14
N HIS A 76 5.38 -30.61 8.15
CA HIS A 76 4.20 -31.15 8.80
C HIS A 76 4.60 -31.90 10.05
N ALA A 77 4.09 -31.49 11.22
CA ALA A 77 4.32 -32.17 12.49
C ALA A 77 3.10 -32.00 13.40
N GLY A 78 2.73 -33.06 14.14
CA GLY A 78 1.59 -32.99 15.07
C GLY A 78 0.24 -32.62 14.43
N GLY A 79 0.08 -32.92 13.14
CA GLY A 79 -1.14 -32.59 12.37
C GLY A 79 -1.23 -31.15 11.88
N ARG A 80 -0.15 -30.36 11.94
CA ARG A 80 -0.10 -28.96 11.48
C ARG A 80 0.98 -28.76 10.44
N ASP A 81 0.69 -27.92 9.43
CA ASP A 81 1.66 -27.41 8.47
C ASP A 81 2.31 -26.13 9.02
N GLU A 82 3.62 -26.07 8.95
CA GLU A 82 4.44 -24.90 9.25
C GLU A 82 5.25 -24.53 8.01
N LEU A 83 5.05 -23.32 7.49
CA LEU A 83 5.82 -22.80 6.38
C LEU A 83 7.25 -22.54 6.84
N LEU A 84 8.27 -23.14 6.22
CA LEU A 84 9.70 -23.00 6.51
C LEU A 84 10.48 -22.17 5.49
N ALA A 85 9.99 -22.06 4.27
CA ALA A 85 10.43 -21.08 3.26
C ALA A 85 9.27 -20.85 2.28
N ASP A 86 9.20 -19.67 1.69
CA ASP A 86 8.25 -19.36 0.62
C ASP A 86 8.91 -18.36 -0.31
N ASP A 87 8.89 -18.64 -1.61
CA ASP A 87 9.51 -17.80 -2.63
C ASP A 87 8.67 -17.77 -3.91
N ILE A 88 8.79 -16.69 -4.69
CA ILE A 88 8.17 -16.56 -6.00
C ILE A 88 9.19 -16.97 -7.05
N LEU A 89 8.78 -17.89 -7.92
CA LEU A 89 9.65 -18.43 -8.95
C LEU A 89 9.29 -17.90 -10.33
N ALA A 90 10.30 -17.47 -11.08
CA ALA A 90 10.15 -17.07 -12.48
C ALA A 90 10.33 -18.24 -13.47
N PHE A 91 10.13 -19.49 -13.03
CA PHE A 91 10.22 -20.66 -13.91
C PHE A 91 8.87 -20.96 -14.53
N ASP A 92 8.87 -21.36 -15.80
CA ASP A 92 7.73 -22.02 -16.43
C ASP A 92 7.54 -23.40 -15.79
N PHE A 93 6.44 -23.56 -15.04
CA PHE A 93 6.11 -24.81 -14.36
C PHE A 93 5.43 -25.82 -15.30
N ASP A 94 4.95 -25.42 -16.49
CA ASP A 94 4.30 -26.32 -17.46
C ASP A 94 5.31 -27.12 -18.31
N ARG A 95 6.61 -26.87 -18.14
CA ARG A 95 7.69 -27.75 -18.59
C ARG A 95 8.24 -28.62 -17.45
N TRP A 96 8.97 -29.67 -17.81
CA TRP A 96 9.67 -30.50 -16.83
C TRP A 96 10.86 -29.76 -16.22
N LEU A 97 10.74 -29.39 -14.95
CA LEU A 97 11.77 -28.69 -14.18
C LEU A 97 12.55 -29.68 -13.31
N PRO A 98 13.88 -29.75 -13.43
CA PRO A 98 14.71 -30.49 -12.47
C PRO A 98 14.56 -29.89 -11.08
N VAL A 99 14.24 -30.71 -10.09
CA VAL A 99 14.14 -30.32 -8.67
C VAL A 99 15.06 -31.20 -7.84
N GLU A 100 15.94 -30.59 -7.07
CA GLU A 100 16.77 -31.26 -6.06
C GLU A 100 16.44 -30.70 -4.68
N VAL A 101 16.17 -31.59 -3.74
CA VAL A 101 16.01 -31.27 -2.31
C VAL A 101 17.17 -31.90 -1.56
N THR A 102 18.09 -31.07 -1.09
CA THR A 102 19.30 -31.49 -0.39
C THR A 102 19.15 -31.19 1.09
N VAL A 103 19.19 -32.25 1.91
CA VAL A 103 19.12 -32.21 3.37
C VAL A 103 20.50 -32.49 3.93
N VAL A 104 21.10 -31.50 4.59
CA VAL A 104 22.40 -31.63 5.27
C VAL A 104 22.30 -31.01 6.65
N ASP A 105 22.44 -31.82 7.69
CA ASP A 105 22.50 -31.41 9.10
C ASP A 105 21.34 -30.48 9.54
N GLY A 106 20.13 -30.76 9.04
CA GLY A 106 18.91 -29.98 9.31
C GLY A 106 18.69 -28.79 8.37
N ARG A 107 19.65 -28.46 7.49
CA ARG A 107 19.48 -27.51 6.40
C ARG A 107 18.84 -28.18 5.20
N ILE A 108 17.74 -27.62 4.71
CA ILE A 108 17.01 -28.07 3.51
C ILE A 108 17.27 -27.04 2.40
N THR A 109 18.05 -27.42 1.39
CA THR A 109 18.29 -26.59 0.20
C THR A 109 17.45 -27.13 -0.94
N VAL A 110 16.63 -26.28 -1.56
CA VAL A 110 15.85 -26.65 -2.74
C VAL A 110 16.43 -25.96 -3.95
N THR A 111 16.78 -26.73 -4.97
CA THR A 111 17.30 -26.26 -6.24
C THR A 111 16.28 -26.57 -7.34
N VAL A 112 15.93 -25.58 -8.15
CA VAL A 112 15.06 -25.73 -9.32
C VAL A 112 15.84 -25.29 -10.55
N ASP A 113 15.90 -26.15 -11.56
CA ASP A 113 16.64 -25.92 -12.82
C ASP A 113 18.10 -25.48 -12.60
N GLY A 114 18.76 -26.09 -11.61
CA GLY A 114 20.16 -25.81 -11.25
C GLY A 114 20.40 -24.53 -10.45
N ARG A 115 19.36 -23.78 -10.08
CA ARG A 115 19.44 -22.58 -9.23
C ARG A 115 18.83 -22.85 -7.86
N THR A 116 19.48 -22.41 -6.80
CA THR A 116 18.90 -22.44 -5.45
C THR A 116 17.64 -21.60 -5.43
N ALA A 117 16.50 -22.25 -5.21
CA ALA A 117 15.17 -21.66 -5.22
C ALA A 117 14.62 -21.42 -3.81
N ALA A 118 15.08 -22.17 -2.81
CA ALA A 118 14.82 -21.87 -1.41
C ALA A 118 15.88 -22.51 -0.51
N THR A 119 16.05 -21.95 0.67
CA THR A 119 16.74 -22.64 1.76
C THR A 119 15.96 -22.49 3.06
N ALA A 120 15.77 -23.60 3.75
CA ALA A 120 15.23 -23.65 5.10
C ALA A 120 16.23 -24.32 6.04
N SER A 121 16.06 -24.12 7.34
CA SER A 121 16.80 -24.88 8.36
C SER A 121 15.84 -25.24 9.48
N ASP A 122 15.81 -26.52 9.82
CA ASP A 122 15.00 -27.08 10.88
C ASP A 122 15.92 -27.81 11.88
N PRO A 123 15.93 -27.41 13.16
CA PRO A 123 16.73 -28.07 14.18
C PRO A 123 16.28 -29.50 14.49
N ASP A 124 15.01 -29.83 14.19
CA ASP A 124 14.45 -31.14 14.50
C ASP A 124 14.96 -32.18 13.48
N PRO A 125 15.35 -33.39 13.94
CA PRO A 125 15.96 -34.37 13.06
C PRO A 125 15.02 -34.92 11.99
N ILE A 126 15.49 -34.90 10.74
CA ILE A 126 14.94 -35.77 9.69
C ILE A 126 15.48 -37.17 9.95
N GLU A 127 14.71 -37.98 10.67
CA GLU A 127 15.12 -39.32 11.16
C GLU A 127 15.10 -40.43 10.10
N GLY A 128 14.78 -40.07 8.85
CA GLY A 128 14.69 -40.97 7.70
C GLY A 128 13.28 -41.51 7.46
N GLY A 129 12.97 -41.76 6.17
CA GLY A 129 11.64 -42.11 5.67
C GLY A 129 11.66 -42.28 4.15
N GLY A 130 10.50 -42.18 3.50
CA GLY A 130 10.32 -42.32 2.06
C GLY A 130 10.21 -40.98 1.32
N VAL A 131 10.14 -41.05 0.00
CA VAL A 131 9.78 -39.93 -0.87
C VAL A 131 8.30 -40.06 -1.24
N GLY A 132 7.56 -38.95 -1.19
CA GLY A 132 6.16 -38.90 -1.58
C GLY A 132 5.89 -37.81 -2.60
N PHE A 133 4.70 -37.86 -3.21
CA PHE A 133 4.25 -36.88 -4.17
C PHE A 133 2.81 -36.51 -3.92
N GLY A 134 2.49 -35.23 -4.08
CA GLY A 134 1.13 -34.70 -3.94
C GLY A 134 0.74 -33.86 -5.15
N ALA A 135 -0.54 -33.85 -5.49
CA ALA A 135 -1.10 -32.95 -6.50
C ALA A 135 -2.48 -32.46 -6.06
N ALA A 136 -2.77 -31.17 -6.25
CA ALA A 136 -4.10 -30.60 -6.03
C ALA A 136 -4.43 -29.56 -7.12
N GLY A 137 -5.71 -29.41 -7.44
CA GLY A 137 -6.21 -28.42 -8.41
C GLY A 137 -5.85 -28.69 -9.89
N THR A 138 -4.95 -29.64 -10.17
CA THR A 138 -4.51 -30.01 -11.52
C THR A 138 -3.96 -31.46 -11.60
N VAL A 139 -3.42 -31.83 -12.75
CA VAL A 139 -2.62 -33.06 -12.94
C VAL A 139 -1.14 -32.70 -12.93
N ALA A 140 -0.40 -33.13 -11.91
CA ALA A 140 1.04 -32.86 -11.80
C ALA A 140 1.87 -34.03 -12.34
N GLY A 141 2.96 -33.72 -13.04
CA GLY A 141 3.93 -34.68 -13.55
C GLY A 141 5.15 -34.79 -12.62
N PHE A 142 5.59 -36.02 -12.36
CA PHE A 142 6.82 -36.32 -11.61
C PHE A 142 7.73 -37.27 -12.40
N GLY A 143 9.00 -36.92 -12.55
CA GLY A 143 10.03 -37.72 -13.21
C GLY A 143 10.52 -38.86 -12.31
N PRO A 144 11.47 -39.68 -12.79
CA PRO A 144 12.16 -40.65 -11.95
C PRO A 144 12.77 -39.98 -10.72
N VAL A 145 12.73 -40.64 -9.57
CA VAL A 145 13.39 -40.17 -8.35
C VAL A 145 14.73 -40.85 -8.20
N GLU A 146 15.75 -40.05 -7.95
CA GLU A 146 17.05 -40.48 -7.48
C GLU A 146 17.23 -39.99 -6.04
N VAL A 147 17.60 -40.88 -5.12
CA VAL A 147 17.98 -40.53 -3.76
C VAL A 147 19.47 -40.80 -3.60
N VAL A 148 20.20 -39.78 -3.18
CA VAL A 148 21.65 -39.82 -3.00
C VAL A 148 21.95 -39.73 -1.50
N ASP A 149 22.63 -40.74 -0.97
CA ASP A 149 23.20 -40.72 0.37
C ASP A 149 24.43 -39.78 0.37
N LEU A 150 24.39 -38.74 1.20
CA LEU A 150 25.47 -37.75 1.35
C LEU A 150 26.31 -38.00 2.61
N GLY A 151 26.05 -39.08 3.33
CA GLY A 151 26.79 -39.50 4.51
C GLY A 151 26.03 -39.29 5.82
N PRO A 152 26.65 -39.70 6.94
CA PRO A 152 26.02 -39.60 8.25
C PRO A 152 25.83 -38.13 8.63
N ARG A 153 24.71 -37.87 9.32
CA ARG A 153 24.46 -36.57 9.94
C ARG A 153 25.56 -36.28 10.97
N THR A 154 26.05 -35.05 10.99
CA THR A 154 26.86 -34.55 12.11
C THR A 154 25.93 -34.41 13.31
N ALA A 155 26.18 -35.19 14.38
CA ALA A 155 25.38 -35.08 15.59
C ALA A 155 25.40 -33.61 16.06
N PRO A 156 24.24 -32.97 16.29
CA PRO A 156 24.25 -31.67 16.95
C PRO A 156 25.00 -31.87 18.26
N ALA A 157 26.04 -31.08 18.51
CA ALA A 157 26.69 -31.07 19.81
C ALA A 157 25.57 -30.96 20.86
N HIS A 158 25.53 -31.88 21.84
CA HIS A 158 24.49 -31.91 22.86
C HIS A 158 24.22 -30.48 23.33
N ARG A 159 23.07 -29.91 22.93
CA ARG A 159 22.65 -28.58 23.33
C ARG A 159 22.43 -28.63 24.82
N ARG A 160 23.48 -28.29 25.58
CA ARG A 160 23.30 -28.03 27.00
C ARG A 160 22.36 -26.84 27.08
N PRO A 161 21.19 -26.96 27.73
CA PRO A 161 20.46 -25.76 28.09
C PRO A 161 21.44 -24.90 28.87
N ALA A 162 21.64 -23.67 28.39
CA ALA A 162 22.39 -22.68 29.12
C ALA A 162 21.80 -22.60 30.54
N THR A 163 22.59 -22.94 31.55
CA THR A 163 22.21 -22.70 32.95
C THR A 163 22.22 -21.19 33.17
N ASP A 164 21.06 -20.58 32.97
CA ASP A 164 20.83 -19.15 33.15
C ASP A 164 20.89 -18.76 34.64
N ILE A 165 20.95 -17.46 34.92
CA ILE A 165 20.74 -16.93 36.27
C ILE A 165 19.28 -17.14 36.62
N ASP A 166 19.00 -17.99 37.62
CA ASP A 166 17.69 -18.03 38.27
C ASP A 166 17.59 -16.82 39.22
N PRO A 167 16.74 -15.81 38.92
CA PRO A 167 16.61 -14.63 39.77
C PRO A 167 16.16 -14.96 41.20
N ALA A 168 15.41 -16.06 41.39
CA ALA A 168 14.90 -16.47 42.70
C ALA A 168 15.99 -17.14 43.57
N ALA A 169 17.02 -17.71 42.94
CA ALA A 169 18.13 -18.39 43.63
C ALA A 169 19.41 -17.53 43.70
N ALA A 170 19.43 -16.36 43.06
CA ALA A 170 20.59 -15.50 43.01
C ALA A 170 20.71 -14.55 44.22
N VAL A 171 21.92 -14.41 44.76
CA VAL A 171 22.27 -13.35 45.71
C VAL A 171 22.68 -12.12 44.93
N VAL A 172 21.98 -11.00 45.13
CA VAL A 172 22.17 -9.73 44.42
C VAL A 172 22.67 -8.67 45.38
N GLU A 173 23.86 -8.14 45.14
CA GLU A 173 24.51 -7.08 45.93
C GLU A 173 24.72 -5.83 45.05
N PRO A 174 24.28 -4.62 45.47
CA PRO A 174 24.54 -3.40 44.72
C PRO A 174 26.05 -3.16 44.50
N TYR A 175 26.44 -2.79 43.28
CA TYR A 175 27.86 -2.54 42.95
C TYR A 175 28.12 -1.08 42.56
N THR A 176 27.43 -0.58 41.53
CA THR A 176 27.50 0.83 41.13
C THR A 176 26.19 1.25 40.44
N ALA A 177 25.97 2.55 40.31
CA ALA A 177 24.85 3.10 39.56
C ALA A 177 25.32 4.26 38.71
N VAL A 178 24.76 4.41 37.52
CA VAL A 178 24.93 5.59 36.67
C VAL A 178 23.57 6.18 36.35
N GLU A 179 23.49 7.50 36.29
CA GLU A 179 22.22 8.23 36.22
C GLU A 179 22.26 9.29 35.10
N GLY A 180 21.16 9.39 34.38
CA GLY A 180 20.83 10.45 33.43
C GLY A 180 19.63 11.27 33.92
N ALA A 181 19.09 12.12 33.05
CA ALA A 181 17.95 12.97 33.41
C ALA A 181 16.65 12.17 33.67
N ALA A 182 16.38 11.17 32.82
CA ALA A 182 15.15 10.38 32.83
C ALA A 182 15.38 8.88 33.15
N TYR A 183 16.63 8.43 33.18
CA TYR A 183 17.00 7.03 33.35
C TYR A 183 18.09 6.86 34.40
N ARG A 184 18.08 5.69 35.06
CA ARG A 184 19.13 5.23 35.95
C ARG A 184 19.44 3.77 35.61
N LEU A 185 20.72 3.41 35.61
CA LEU A 185 21.16 2.03 35.45
C LEU A 185 21.85 1.59 36.73
N ASP A 186 21.23 0.64 37.43
CA ASP A 186 21.82 -0.02 38.59
C ASP A 186 22.60 -1.25 38.12
N VAL A 187 23.86 -1.36 38.51
CA VAL A 187 24.70 -2.54 38.29
C VAL A 187 24.88 -3.25 39.62
N ALA A 188 24.54 -4.53 39.66
CA ALA A 188 24.67 -5.38 40.83
C ALA A 188 25.65 -6.53 40.58
N ALA A 189 26.39 -6.90 41.62
CA ALA A 189 27.10 -8.17 41.68
C ALA A 189 26.10 -9.28 41.98
N VAL A 190 26.13 -10.35 41.20
CA VAL A 190 25.17 -11.47 41.28
C VAL A 190 25.93 -12.77 41.52
N ARG A 191 25.48 -13.60 42.46
CA ARG A 191 26.03 -14.93 42.76
C ARG A 191 24.94 -16.01 42.72
N TRP A 192 25.19 -17.12 42.04
CA TRP A 192 24.27 -18.27 41.93
C TRP A 192 25.04 -19.54 41.56
N ASP A 193 24.67 -20.72 42.07
CA ASP A 193 25.30 -22.02 41.77
C ASP A 193 26.84 -21.99 41.66
N ASP A 194 27.53 -21.48 42.70
CA ASP A 194 29.00 -21.29 42.75
C ASP A 194 29.61 -20.33 41.70
N ARG A 195 28.78 -19.59 40.97
CA ARG A 195 29.18 -18.61 39.95
C ARG A 195 28.97 -17.18 40.47
N SER A 196 29.74 -16.23 39.94
CA SER A 196 29.57 -14.79 40.20
C SER A 196 29.72 -13.98 38.91
N GLY A 197 29.01 -12.86 38.81
CA GLY A 197 29.12 -11.90 37.71
C GLY A 197 28.42 -10.59 38.02
N TYR A 198 28.19 -9.77 37.00
CA TYR A 198 27.47 -8.50 37.11
C TYR A 198 26.25 -8.49 36.20
N ALA A 199 25.17 -7.90 36.69
CA ALA A 199 23.95 -7.65 35.93
C ALA A 199 23.56 -6.17 36.03
N ALA A 200 22.99 -5.64 34.96
CA ALA A 200 22.47 -4.27 34.91
C ALA A 200 20.94 -4.30 34.94
N GLN A 201 20.33 -3.29 35.56
CA GLN A 201 18.90 -3.07 35.54
C GLN A 201 18.62 -1.60 35.23
N LEU A 202 17.82 -1.37 34.19
CA LEU A 202 17.35 -0.03 33.85
C LEU A 202 16.15 0.37 34.70
N LEU A 203 16.18 1.59 35.22
CA LEU A 203 15.10 2.26 35.92
C LEU A 203 14.71 3.54 35.18
N ILE A 204 13.42 3.83 35.18
CA ILE A 204 12.82 5.05 34.64
C ILE A 204 12.41 5.98 35.76
N ARG A 205 12.35 7.27 35.45
CA ARG A 205 11.90 8.29 36.40
C ARG A 205 10.37 8.32 36.49
N GLY A 206 9.83 7.86 37.61
CA GLY A 206 8.41 7.97 37.97
C GLY A 206 8.10 9.19 38.84
N GLU A 207 6.82 9.35 39.22
CA GLU A 207 6.35 10.46 40.07
C GLU A 207 6.95 10.42 41.48
N ARG A 208 7.27 9.22 41.97
CA ARG A 208 7.73 8.97 43.35
C ARG A 208 9.22 8.61 43.45
N GLY A 209 9.96 8.64 42.34
CA GLY A 209 11.38 8.28 42.30
C GLY A 209 11.74 7.39 41.12
N TRP A 210 12.79 6.58 41.27
CA TRP A 210 13.22 5.61 40.26
C TRP A 210 12.39 4.33 40.36
N GLU A 211 11.84 3.89 39.23
CA GLU A 211 11.01 2.69 39.10
C GLU A 211 11.66 1.74 38.10
N PRO A 212 11.72 0.42 38.36
CA PRO A 212 12.25 -0.53 37.40
C PRO A 212 11.49 -0.49 36.07
N ALA A 213 12.21 -0.46 34.95
CA ALA A 213 11.60 -0.59 33.61
C ALA A 213 11.11 -2.03 33.33
N GLY A 214 11.47 -2.99 34.18
CA GLY A 214 11.08 -4.39 34.12
C GLY A 214 11.50 -5.15 35.37
N GLU A 215 11.25 -6.46 35.39
CA GLU A 215 11.65 -7.31 36.51
C GLU A 215 13.17 -7.30 36.73
N PRO A 216 13.64 -7.38 37.99
CA PRO A 216 15.06 -7.50 38.30
C PRO A 216 15.69 -8.69 37.57
N LEU A 217 16.89 -8.48 37.02
CA LEU A 217 17.58 -9.52 36.23
C LEU A 217 16.71 -10.05 35.09
N GLY A 218 15.89 -9.24 34.43
CA GLY A 218 15.12 -9.64 33.24
C GLY A 218 15.93 -9.62 31.93
N GLU A 219 16.91 -8.72 31.84
CA GLU A 219 17.74 -8.53 30.64
C GLU A 219 18.76 -9.66 30.44
N ARG A 220 18.96 -10.09 29.19
CA ARG A 220 19.91 -11.17 28.85
C ARG A 220 20.78 -10.79 27.64
N TRP A 221 22.08 -11.05 27.79
CA TRP A 221 23.05 -10.96 26.71
C TRP A 221 23.50 -12.36 26.31
N LEU A 222 23.40 -12.68 25.03
CA LEU A 222 23.83 -13.93 24.44
C LEU A 222 24.74 -13.62 23.26
N VAL A 223 25.72 -14.49 23.01
CA VAL A 223 26.41 -14.56 21.72
C VAL A 223 26.07 -15.90 21.10
N LEU A 224 25.48 -15.85 19.91
CA LEU A 224 25.13 -17.03 19.14
C LEU A 224 26.27 -17.34 18.16
N HIS A 225 26.64 -18.61 18.03
CA HIS A 225 27.73 -19.05 17.17
C HIS A 225 27.35 -20.32 16.37
N GLY A 226 27.80 -20.41 15.13
CA GLY A 226 27.67 -21.61 14.29
C GLY A 226 27.17 -21.34 12.87
N ASP A 227 27.31 -22.35 12.01
CA ASP A 227 27.01 -22.25 10.57
C ASP A 227 25.57 -22.65 10.18
N GLY A 228 24.81 -23.24 11.12
CA GLY A 228 23.45 -23.74 10.91
C GLY A 228 22.32 -22.76 11.27
N GLY A 229 22.60 -21.46 11.36
CA GLY A 229 21.63 -20.47 11.81
C GLY A 229 20.43 -20.30 10.87
N SER A 230 19.25 -20.09 11.49
CA SER A 230 17.97 -19.82 10.83
C SER A 230 17.39 -18.53 11.40
N ARG A 231 17.13 -17.54 10.54
CA ARG A 231 16.50 -16.29 10.96
C ARG A 231 15.12 -16.46 11.59
N ARG A 232 14.44 -17.58 11.33
CA ARG A 232 13.13 -17.91 11.90
C ARG A 232 13.18 -18.19 13.39
N ASP A 233 14.30 -18.73 13.87
CA ASP A 233 14.56 -18.92 15.29
C ASP A 233 16.08 -19.04 15.51
N LEU A 234 16.75 -17.90 15.64
CA LEU A 234 18.22 -17.85 15.75
C LEU A 234 18.71 -18.52 17.02
N GLN A 235 18.01 -18.32 18.14
CA GLN A 235 18.41 -18.85 19.43
C GLN A 235 18.19 -20.36 19.54
N ARG A 236 17.25 -20.94 18.78
CA ARG A 236 17.10 -22.40 18.65
C ARG A 236 18.00 -23.00 17.56
N SER A 237 18.44 -22.25 16.57
CA SER A 237 19.24 -22.81 15.46
C SER A 237 20.75 -22.74 15.70
N LEU A 238 21.22 -21.76 16.47
CA LEU A 238 22.64 -21.56 16.79
C LEU A 238 23.00 -21.99 18.21
N ASP A 239 24.29 -22.20 18.47
CA ASP A 239 24.80 -22.44 19.81
C ASP A 239 24.76 -21.13 20.60
N ALA A 240 23.92 -21.08 21.64
CA ALA A 240 23.76 -19.90 22.48
C ALA A 240 24.77 -19.90 23.63
N HIS A 241 25.57 -18.83 23.71
CA HIS A 241 26.52 -18.59 24.78
C HIS A 241 26.07 -17.39 25.62
N PRO A 242 25.41 -17.59 26.78
CA PRO A 242 25.09 -16.50 27.67
C PRO A 242 26.33 -15.76 28.14
N VAL A 243 26.26 -14.45 28.14
CA VAL A 243 27.38 -13.59 28.52
C VAL A 243 27.27 -13.27 30.00
N ARG A 244 28.24 -13.77 30.75
CA ARG A 244 28.49 -13.35 32.13
C ARG A 244 29.49 -12.20 32.13
N PHE A 245 29.05 -11.01 32.53
CA PHE A 245 29.98 -9.90 32.75
C PHE A 245 30.76 -10.13 34.04
N ASP A 246 32.08 -10.04 33.96
CA ASP A 246 33.02 -10.25 35.08
C ASP A 246 33.87 -9.01 35.38
N ALA A 247 33.74 -7.97 34.57
CA ALA A 247 34.36 -6.67 34.79
C ALA A 247 33.37 -5.52 34.58
N VAL A 248 33.45 -4.53 35.46
CA VAL A 248 32.69 -3.28 35.44
C VAL A 248 33.65 -2.11 35.53
N GLU A 249 33.50 -1.15 34.64
CA GLU A 249 34.31 0.08 34.61
C GLU A 249 33.36 1.28 34.52
N PRO A 250 33.13 2.01 35.64
CA PRO A 250 32.44 3.30 35.60
C PRO A 250 33.24 4.30 34.76
N LEU A 251 32.62 4.88 33.74
CA LEU A 251 33.27 5.84 32.84
C LEU A 251 32.94 7.29 33.21
N GLY A 252 31.95 7.50 34.07
CA GLY A 252 31.49 8.80 34.52
C GLY A 252 30.16 8.67 35.28
N ALA A 253 29.50 9.80 35.54
CA ALA A 253 28.23 9.83 36.27
C ALA A 253 27.06 9.18 35.51
N ASN A 254 27.15 9.10 34.18
CA ASN A 254 26.07 8.69 33.28
C ASN A 254 26.51 7.57 32.32
N ALA A 255 27.66 6.92 32.55
CA ALA A 255 28.17 5.88 31.67
C ALA A 255 28.96 4.80 32.41
N VAL A 256 28.72 3.54 32.03
CA VAL A 256 29.40 2.38 32.60
C VAL A 256 29.67 1.35 31.50
N ARG A 257 30.84 0.72 31.57
CA ARG A 257 31.24 -0.36 30.67
C ARG A 257 31.25 -1.69 31.39
N LEU A 258 30.61 -2.69 30.79
CA LEU A 258 30.64 -4.07 31.25
C LEU A 258 31.40 -4.91 30.23
N ARG A 259 32.25 -5.83 30.71
CA ARG A 259 33.00 -6.75 29.86
C ARG A 259 32.84 -8.18 30.38
N GLY A 260 32.68 -9.11 29.45
CA GLY A 260 32.49 -10.52 29.71
C GLY A 260 32.81 -11.36 28.48
N GLY A 261 32.73 -12.67 28.61
CA GLY A 261 32.99 -13.61 27.50
C GLY A 261 33.67 -14.88 27.98
N GLY A 262 34.34 -15.56 27.07
CA GLY A 262 35.03 -16.82 27.32
C GLY A 262 36.05 -17.14 26.23
N ASP A 263 36.24 -18.43 25.94
CA ASP A 263 37.26 -18.88 24.99
C ASP A 263 36.95 -18.52 23.54
N LEU A 264 35.67 -18.32 23.19
CA LEU A 264 35.23 -18.03 21.83
C LEU A 264 35.21 -16.55 21.46
N PHE A 265 34.96 -15.66 22.44
CA PHE A 265 34.79 -14.23 22.19
C PHE A 265 35.00 -13.40 23.45
N THR A 266 35.11 -12.09 23.26
CA THR A 266 34.92 -11.09 24.30
C THR A 266 33.80 -10.14 23.89
N LEU A 267 32.82 -9.93 24.76
CA LEU A 267 31.76 -8.93 24.57
C LEU A 267 32.00 -7.76 25.54
N THR A 268 32.03 -6.55 24.98
CA THR A 268 32.03 -5.30 25.75
C THR A 268 30.75 -4.54 25.44
N VAL A 269 30.02 -4.14 26.47
CA VAL A 269 28.83 -3.28 26.34
C VAL A 269 29.06 -2.00 27.13
N THR A 270 28.84 -0.85 26.50
CA THR A 270 28.99 0.47 27.14
C THR A 270 27.65 1.18 27.19
N TRP A 271 27.09 1.32 28.38
CA TRP A 271 25.85 2.04 28.62
C TRP A 271 26.12 3.54 28.72
N ARG A 272 25.28 4.34 28.07
CA ARG A 272 25.31 5.81 28.09
C ARG A 272 23.91 6.37 28.32
N LEU A 273 23.76 7.16 29.38
CA LEU A 273 22.48 7.73 29.82
C LEU A 273 22.43 9.26 29.67
N ALA A 274 23.39 9.84 28.94
CA ALA A 274 23.51 11.29 28.78
C ALA A 274 22.42 11.90 27.87
N GLY A 275 21.91 11.11 26.93
CA GLY A 275 20.93 11.53 25.94
C GLY A 275 19.47 11.42 26.42
N PRO A 276 18.51 11.72 25.53
CA PRO A 276 17.08 11.59 25.83
C PRO A 276 16.66 10.13 26.04
N HIS A 277 17.40 9.17 25.48
CA HIS A 277 17.21 7.74 25.66
C HIS A 277 18.55 7.06 25.98
N PRO A 278 18.56 5.94 26.72
CA PRO A 278 19.77 5.16 26.96
C PRO A 278 20.28 4.55 25.65
N LEU A 279 21.60 4.64 25.44
CA LEU A 279 22.30 3.99 24.34
C LEU A 279 23.26 2.94 24.90
N VAL A 280 23.42 1.84 24.17
CA VAL A 280 24.38 0.78 24.48
C VAL A 280 25.27 0.53 23.28
N ASP A 281 26.55 0.87 23.41
CA ASP A 281 27.56 0.50 22.41
C ASP A 281 27.97 -0.96 22.64
N ILE A 282 27.84 -1.79 21.62
CA ILE A 282 28.22 -3.20 21.59
C ILE A 282 29.56 -3.31 20.86
N ALA A 283 30.51 -4.04 21.45
CA ALA A 283 31.73 -4.47 20.78
C ALA A 283 31.97 -5.97 21.03
N LEU A 284 31.80 -6.78 19.99
CA LEU A 284 32.10 -8.21 20.00
C LEU A 284 33.45 -8.44 19.33
N THR A 285 34.41 -9.02 20.06
CA THR A 285 35.70 -9.44 19.51
C THR A 285 35.77 -10.97 19.51
N PRO A 286 35.61 -11.64 18.36
CA PRO A 286 35.81 -13.08 18.26
C PRO A 286 37.25 -13.46 18.61
N ARG A 287 37.42 -14.65 19.18
CA ARG A 287 38.74 -15.27 19.43
C ARG A 287 39.05 -16.39 18.44
N VAL A 288 38.03 -16.80 17.68
CA VAL A 288 38.10 -17.74 16.56
C VAL A 288 37.34 -17.13 15.38
N ASP A 289 37.71 -17.53 14.17
CA ASP A 289 36.94 -17.19 12.97
C ASP A 289 35.62 -17.97 12.99
N GLY A 290 34.54 -17.35 12.53
CA GLY A 290 33.26 -18.02 12.44
C GLY A 290 32.08 -17.05 12.38
N ARG A 291 30.88 -17.61 12.35
CA ARG A 291 29.65 -16.82 12.34
C ARG A 291 29.20 -16.49 13.75
N PHE A 292 29.15 -15.20 14.09
CA PHE A 292 28.71 -14.73 15.40
C PHE A 292 27.58 -13.70 15.28
N VAL A 293 26.63 -13.78 16.21
CA VAL A 293 25.53 -12.83 16.38
C VAL A 293 25.40 -12.47 17.85
N VAL A 294 25.40 -11.19 18.19
CA VAL A 294 25.01 -10.74 19.54
C VAL A 294 23.49 -10.73 19.59
N ALA A 295 22.91 -11.48 20.53
CA ALA A 295 21.49 -11.44 20.84
C ALA A 295 21.28 -10.73 22.18
N TYR A 296 20.62 -9.57 22.17
CA TYR A 296 20.28 -8.81 23.37
C TYR A 296 18.78 -8.86 23.61
N ARG A 297 18.35 -9.62 24.63
CA ARG A 297 16.96 -9.69 25.08
C ARG A 297 16.77 -8.61 26.15
N ALA A 298 16.08 -7.54 25.77
CA ALA A 298 15.90 -6.36 26.61
C ALA A 298 14.67 -6.49 27.51
N PHE A 299 14.70 -5.83 28.67
CA PHE A 299 13.65 -5.86 29.69
C PHE A 299 13.27 -7.28 30.13
N ALA A 300 12.15 -7.44 30.84
CA ALA A 300 11.68 -8.75 31.27
C ALA A 300 10.75 -9.39 30.23
N ALA A 301 10.86 -10.71 30.08
CA ALA A 301 9.95 -11.48 29.24
C ALA A 301 8.53 -11.49 29.83
N THR A 302 7.52 -11.29 29.00
CA THR A 302 6.11 -11.16 29.39
C THR A 302 5.28 -12.30 28.82
N HIS A 303 4.22 -12.71 29.52
CA HIS A 303 3.20 -13.55 28.90
C HIS A 303 2.41 -12.76 27.84
N GLU A 304 1.99 -13.42 26.78
CA GLU A 304 1.25 -12.81 25.66
C GLU A 304 -0.09 -12.20 26.11
N ASP A 305 -0.72 -12.79 27.13
CA ASP A 305 -1.97 -12.28 27.72
C ASP A 305 -1.81 -10.92 28.42
N ASP A 306 -0.60 -10.55 28.82
CA ASP A 306 -0.33 -9.28 29.53
C ASP A 306 0.17 -8.18 28.56
N VAL A 307 0.17 -8.44 27.25
CA VAL A 307 0.61 -7.50 26.22
C VAL A 307 -0.60 -6.83 25.57
N ASP A 308 -0.63 -5.50 25.61
CA ASP A 308 -1.70 -4.70 24.99
C ASP A 308 -1.41 -4.40 23.53
N GLU A 309 -0.16 -4.03 23.22
CA GLU A 309 0.26 -3.68 21.85
C GLU A 309 1.76 -3.96 21.64
N VAL A 310 2.14 -4.26 20.40
CA VAL A 310 3.52 -4.44 19.95
C VAL A 310 3.78 -3.66 18.67
N LEU A 311 5.06 -3.45 18.36
CA LEU A 311 5.52 -2.93 17.08
C LEU A 311 6.90 -3.50 16.76
N CYS A 312 7.05 -4.25 15.66
CA CYS A 312 8.32 -4.78 15.16
C CYS A 312 8.22 -5.06 13.64
N GLY A 313 7.95 -4.00 12.87
CA GLY A 313 7.66 -4.08 11.44
C GLY A 313 6.18 -4.33 11.13
N PRO A 314 5.76 -4.27 9.84
CA PRO A 314 4.34 -4.25 9.47
C PRO A 314 3.57 -5.54 9.76
N LEU A 315 4.24 -6.69 9.86
CA LEU A 315 3.58 -7.96 10.24
C LEU A 315 3.49 -8.17 11.75
N ARG A 316 4.05 -7.25 12.54
CA ARG A 316 4.07 -7.33 13.99
C ARG A 316 3.68 -6.02 14.63
N HIS A 317 2.39 -5.73 14.57
CA HIS A 317 1.82 -4.55 15.18
C HIS A 317 0.49 -4.90 15.87
N ALA A 318 -0.12 -3.95 16.57
CA ALA A 318 -1.31 -4.24 17.38
C ALA A 318 -0.99 -5.39 18.36
N ARG A 319 -1.74 -6.49 18.38
CA ARG A 319 -1.39 -7.71 19.14
C ARG A 319 -0.87 -8.87 18.29
N MET A 320 -0.56 -8.62 17.01
CA MET A 320 0.06 -9.62 16.14
C MET A 320 1.53 -9.76 16.52
N ILE A 321 1.84 -10.60 17.50
CA ILE A 321 3.23 -10.75 17.99
C ILE A 321 4.10 -11.53 16.98
N GLY A 322 3.49 -12.48 16.26
CA GLY A 322 4.17 -13.39 15.34
C GLY A 322 5.13 -14.38 16.03
N GLY A 323 5.80 -15.21 15.23
CA GLY A 323 6.84 -16.14 15.70
C GLY A 323 8.19 -15.50 16.10
N PRO A 324 9.18 -16.31 16.52
CA PRO A 324 10.50 -15.85 17.01
C PRO A 324 11.44 -15.32 15.92
N ALA A 325 10.95 -15.12 14.70
CA ALA A 325 11.78 -14.77 13.56
C ALA A 325 12.39 -13.37 13.72
N SER A 326 13.66 -13.21 13.35
CA SER A 326 14.33 -11.92 13.28
C SER A 326 13.89 -11.15 12.03
N VAL A 327 13.18 -10.04 12.21
CA VAL A 327 12.82 -9.11 11.14
C VAL A 327 14.02 -8.23 10.83
N GLY A 328 14.37 -8.15 9.55
CA GLY A 328 15.54 -7.43 9.05
C GLY A 328 15.33 -5.93 9.09
N ARG A 329 16.43 -5.16 9.05
CA ARG A 329 16.37 -3.70 9.03
C ARG A 329 15.40 -3.17 7.95
N ASP A 330 15.43 -3.73 6.75
CA ASP A 330 14.53 -3.35 5.64
C ASP A 330 13.04 -3.50 5.95
N GLU A 331 12.65 -4.59 6.63
CA GLU A 331 11.26 -4.83 7.06
C GLU A 331 10.90 -4.15 8.39
N LEU A 332 11.87 -3.60 9.12
CA LEU A 332 11.63 -2.69 10.25
C LEU A 332 11.34 -1.28 9.72
N PHE A 333 10.10 -1.07 9.27
CA PHE A 333 9.68 0.18 8.61
C PHE A 333 9.96 1.40 9.47
N ALA A 334 9.65 1.33 10.74
CA ALA A 334 10.34 2.10 11.75
C ALA A 334 11.36 1.16 12.45
N PRO A 335 12.64 1.57 12.60
CA PRO A 335 13.70 0.68 13.05
C PRO A 335 13.67 0.53 14.58
N MET A 336 12.57 -0.05 15.08
CA MET A 336 12.26 -0.22 16.49
C MET A 336 11.47 -1.50 16.74
N CYS A 337 11.55 -1.97 17.98
CA CYS A 337 10.84 -3.13 18.50
C CYS A 337 10.26 -2.76 19.88
N LEU A 338 8.96 -2.47 19.95
CA LEU A 338 8.28 -1.95 21.14
C LEU A 338 7.21 -2.92 21.64
N VAL A 339 6.99 -2.91 22.96
CA VAL A 339 5.95 -3.66 23.66
C VAL A 339 5.30 -2.74 24.69
N GLN A 340 3.98 -2.62 24.63
CA GLN A 340 3.16 -1.92 25.61
C GLN A 340 2.51 -2.91 26.57
N ARG A 341 2.54 -2.56 27.87
CA ARG A 341 1.87 -3.26 28.97
C ARG A 341 1.31 -2.24 29.96
N GLY A 342 -0.02 -2.22 30.08
CA GLY A 342 -0.75 -1.16 30.75
C GLY A 342 -0.26 0.23 30.29
N PRO A 343 0.10 1.12 31.22
CA PRO A 343 0.52 2.47 30.89
C PRO A 343 2.02 2.57 30.54
N VAL A 344 2.73 1.46 30.30
CA VAL A 344 4.19 1.46 30.08
C VAL A 344 4.53 0.86 28.73
N THR A 345 5.34 1.58 27.95
CA THR A 345 5.94 1.07 26.72
C THR A 345 7.45 0.89 26.92
N THR A 346 7.96 -0.27 26.57
CA THR A 346 9.39 -0.62 26.61
C THR A 346 9.84 -1.21 25.28
N GLY A 347 11.11 -1.04 24.91
CA GLY A 347 11.61 -1.61 23.67
C GLY A 347 12.99 -1.16 23.26
N LEU A 348 13.33 -1.52 22.02
CA LEU A 348 14.61 -1.24 21.38
C LEU A 348 14.40 -0.37 20.15
N PHE A 349 15.38 0.44 19.81
CA PHE A 349 15.43 1.14 18.53
C PHE A 349 16.87 1.22 18.01
N ALA A 350 17.03 1.36 16.69
CA ALA A 350 18.33 1.62 16.09
C ALA A 350 18.55 3.14 16.03
N PRO A 351 19.60 3.67 16.67
CA PRO A 351 19.90 5.10 16.59
C PRO A 351 20.15 5.55 15.14
N ALA A 352 19.87 6.81 14.84
CA ALA A 352 20.07 7.43 13.53
C ALA A 352 21.49 7.24 12.98
N THR A 353 22.48 7.19 13.86
CA THR A 353 23.90 6.94 13.49
C THR A 353 24.16 5.54 12.95
N GLU A 354 23.28 4.56 13.22
CA GLU A 354 23.35 3.19 12.71
C GLU A 354 22.51 3.00 11.42
N LEU A 355 21.87 4.08 10.94
CA LEU A 355 20.96 4.09 9.81
C LEU A 355 21.53 4.97 8.68
N PRO A 356 22.57 4.53 7.96
CA PRO A 356 23.06 5.24 6.79
C PRO A 356 21.96 5.41 5.73
N PHE A 357 22.00 6.55 5.02
CA PHE A 357 21.06 6.87 3.97
C PHE A 357 21.34 6.06 2.71
N GLU A 358 20.62 4.96 2.56
CA GLU A 358 20.76 4.01 1.46
C GLU A 358 19.42 3.36 1.15
N TYR A 359 19.31 2.75 -0.04
CA TYR A 359 18.09 2.08 -0.43
C TYR A 359 18.13 0.63 0.09
N GLU A 360 17.28 0.30 1.06
CA GLU A 360 17.43 -0.90 1.88
C GLU A 360 16.83 -2.16 1.26
N SER A 361 15.74 -2.06 0.49
CA SER A 361 14.97 -3.24 0.05
C SER A 361 15.72 -4.15 -0.94
N GLY A 362 16.85 -3.70 -1.50
CA GLY A 362 17.67 -4.48 -2.44
C GLY A 362 18.69 -5.42 -1.79
N ARG A 363 18.79 -5.46 -0.45
CA ARG A 363 19.83 -6.24 0.26
C ARG A 363 19.52 -7.71 0.43
N GLY A 364 18.24 -8.06 0.41
CA GLY A 364 17.74 -9.39 0.70
C GLY A 364 18.03 -9.83 2.14
N ASP A 365 17.68 -11.08 2.44
CA ASP A 365 17.65 -11.55 3.82
C ASP A 365 19.01 -11.75 4.49
N ASP A 366 20.07 -11.92 3.69
CA ASP A 366 21.38 -12.34 4.18
C ASP A 366 22.35 -11.17 4.45
N ASP A 367 22.03 -9.93 4.08
CA ASP A 367 22.95 -8.77 4.21
C ASP A 367 22.41 -7.62 5.06
N GLN A 368 21.62 -7.97 6.06
CA GLN A 368 21.06 -6.99 6.99
C GLN A 368 22.05 -6.68 8.13
N PRO A 369 22.28 -5.40 8.47
CA PRO A 369 23.21 -5.01 9.52
C PRO A 369 22.76 -5.45 10.92
N PHE A 370 21.45 -5.55 11.14
CA PHE A 370 20.82 -6.02 12.37
C PHE A 370 19.41 -6.51 12.07
N GLY A 371 18.82 -7.20 13.03
CA GLY A 371 17.40 -7.53 13.04
C GLY A 371 16.81 -7.50 14.43
N MET A 372 15.49 -7.50 14.53
CA MET A 372 14.76 -7.50 15.79
C MET A 372 13.66 -8.55 15.83
N ALA A 373 13.32 -9.02 17.02
CA ALA A 373 12.23 -9.95 17.25
C ALA A 373 11.48 -9.61 18.54
N LEU A 374 10.24 -10.08 18.63
CA LEU A 374 9.39 -9.94 19.82
C LEU A 374 9.24 -11.25 20.58
N ARG A 375 9.22 -12.40 19.91
CA ARG A 375 8.96 -13.69 20.56
C ARG A 375 10.27 -14.42 20.88
N THR A 376 10.33 -14.95 22.08
CA THR A 376 11.47 -15.74 22.57
C THR A 376 11.25 -17.22 22.28
N PRO A 377 12.30 -18.07 22.29
CA PRO A 377 12.15 -19.51 22.01
C PRO A 377 11.19 -20.24 22.96
N ASP A 378 11.03 -19.74 24.18
CA ASP A 378 10.09 -20.23 25.20
C ASP A 378 8.66 -19.67 25.03
N GLY A 379 8.39 -18.91 23.98
CA GLY A 379 7.06 -18.42 23.62
C GLY A 379 6.64 -17.12 24.30
N ARG A 380 7.50 -16.51 25.12
CA ARG A 380 7.24 -15.23 25.81
C ARG A 380 7.52 -14.04 24.89
N VAL A 381 6.98 -12.87 25.26
CA VAL A 381 7.17 -11.61 24.54
C VAL A 381 8.29 -10.80 25.20
N GLN A 382 9.36 -10.54 24.46
CA GLN A 382 10.52 -9.78 24.89
C GLN A 382 11.25 -9.16 23.67
N PRO A 383 11.38 -7.82 23.60
CA PRO A 383 12.16 -7.16 22.55
C PRO A 383 13.58 -7.70 22.51
N THR A 384 13.99 -8.21 21.35
CA THR A 384 15.30 -8.83 21.14
C THR A 384 16.00 -8.23 19.93
N LEU A 385 17.23 -7.76 20.10
CA LEU A 385 18.13 -7.36 19.01
C LEU A 385 19.01 -8.54 18.59
N TYR A 386 19.27 -8.67 17.29
CA TYR A 386 20.32 -9.50 16.70
C TYR A 386 21.30 -8.62 15.90
N ALA A 387 22.56 -8.54 16.33
CA ALA A 387 23.58 -7.67 15.72
C ALA A 387 24.95 -8.38 15.62
N PRO A 388 25.51 -8.59 14.42
CA PRO A 388 24.85 -8.39 13.13
C PRO A 388 23.68 -9.36 12.97
N GLN A 389 22.81 -9.14 11.98
CA GLN A 389 21.85 -10.19 11.66
C GLN A 389 22.59 -11.42 11.09
N TYR A 390 22.09 -12.62 11.40
CA TYR A 390 22.65 -13.83 10.81
C TYR A 390 22.55 -13.80 9.27
N GLY A 391 23.65 -14.15 8.61
CA GLY A 391 23.82 -14.04 7.16
C GLY A 391 25.28 -13.73 6.80
N ARG A 392 25.49 -13.04 5.69
CA ARG A 392 26.82 -12.61 5.20
C ARG A 392 27.58 -11.76 6.20
N ARG A 393 26.89 -10.91 6.97
CA ARG A 393 27.50 -10.00 7.96
C ARG A 393 27.91 -10.66 9.27
N ALA A 394 27.39 -11.85 9.54
CA ALA A 394 27.72 -12.60 10.76
C ALA A 394 29.08 -13.30 10.67
N ASP A 395 29.68 -13.43 9.48
CA ASP A 395 31.02 -14.02 9.30
C ASP A 395 32.09 -13.06 9.81
N LEU A 396 32.58 -13.29 11.03
CA LEU A 396 33.52 -12.44 11.74
C LEU A 396 34.88 -13.14 11.90
N ARG A 397 35.94 -12.33 11.91
CA ARG A 397 37.32 -12.80 12.06
C ARG A 397 37.84 -12.67 13.49
N ALA A 398 38.67 -13.61 13.90
CA ALA A 398 39.37 -13.59 15.17
C ALA A 398 40.17 -12.29 15.33
N GLY A 399 39.98 -11.62 16.47
CA GLY A 399 40.68 -10.37 16.81
C GLY A 399 40.09 -9.10 16.17
N GLU A 400 39.19 -9.20 15.19
CA GLU A 400 38.54 -8.05 14.57
C GLU A 400 37.22 -7.72 15.30
N PRO A 401 37.08 -6.55 15.95
CA PRO A 401 35.87 -6.21 16.68
C PRO A 401 34.72 -5.80 15.74
N TYR A 402 33.58 -6.48 15.84
CA TYR A 402 32.29 -6.00 15.35
C TYR A 402 31.70 -4.98 16.32
N ARG A 403 31.08 -3.92 15.78
CA ARG A 403 30.47 -2.84 16.58
C ARG A 403 29.06 -2.53 16.10
N PHE A 404 28.20 -2.21 17.05
CA PHE A 404 26.83 -1.73 16.82
C PHE A 404 26.33 -0.96 18.03
N THR A 405 25.46 0.02 17.85
CA THR A 405 24.81 0.76 18.94
C THR A 405 23.32 0.47 18.94
N VAL A 406 22.75 0.19 20.11
CA VAL A 406 21.29 0.05 20.25
C VAL A 406 20.76 1.07 21.25
N GLY A 407 19.61 1.66 20.92
CA GLY A 407 18.86 2.51 21.82
C GLY A 407 17.79 1.72 22.58
N LEU A 408 17.53 2.13 23.82
CA LEU A 408 16.44 1.59 24.63
C LEU A 408 15.34 2.62 24.80
N TYR A 409 14.10 2.18 24.66
CA TYR A 409 12.92 2.97 25.02
C TYR A 409 12.29 2.41 26.28
N ALA A 410 11.96 3.27 27.23
CA ALA A 410 11.11 2.93 28.37
C ALA A 410 10.46 4.21 28.90
N ALA A 411 9.13 4.25 28.91
CA ALA A 411 8.35 5.38 29.43
C ALA A 411 6.93 4.98 29.82
N ARG A 412 6.30 5.77 30.69
CA ARG A 412 4.87 5.63 31.02
C ARG A 412 4.00 6.29 29.94
N THR A 413 3.82 5.61 28.82
CA THR A 413 3.13 6.13 27.64
C THR A 413 2.58 5.00 26.78
N GLU A 414 1.59 5.31 25.96
CA GLU A 414 1.06 4.40 24.93
C GLU A 414 2.08 4.17 23.81
N LEU A 415 1.99 3.06 23.10
CA LEU A 415 2.94 2.67 22.05
C LEU A 415 3.02 3.71 20.94
N TYR A 416 1.88 4.27 20.53
CA TYR A 416 1.85 5.31 19.49
C TYR A 416 2.60 6.57 19.91
N ASP A 417 2.52 6.96 21.17
CA ASP A 417 3.23 8.13 21.69
C ASP A 417 4.74 7.86 21.78
N ALA A 418 5.14 6.63 22.12
CA ALA A 418 6.53 6.20 22.06
C ALA A 418 7.08 6.19 20.62
N TYR A 419 6.29 5.69 19.67
CA TYR A 419 6.58 5.75 18.25
C TYR A 419 6.77 7.20 17.79
N ARG A 420 5.84 8.10 18.16
CA ARG A 420 5.94 9.53 17.85
C ARG A 420 7.19 10.16 18.44
N ASP A 421 7.49 9.89 19.71
CA ASP A 421 8.68 10.41 20.40
C ASP A 421 9.96 10.03 19.66
N LEU A 422 10.12 8.76 19.29
CA LEU A 422 11.27 8.29 18.50
C LEU A 422 11.31 8.87 17.09
N LEU A 423 10.17 8.96 16.40
CA LEU A 423 10.11 9.58 15.06
C LEU A 423 10.56 11.04 15.09
N ARG A 424 10.11 11.82 16.09
CA ARG A 424 10.44 13.24 16.21
C ARG A 424 11.86 13.47 16.76
N GLY A 425 12.22 12.73 17.80
CA GLY A 425 13.45 12.92 18.57
C GLY A 425 14.67 12.23 17.97
N GLU A 426 14.51 11.00 17.46
CA GLU A 426 15.63 10.22 16.92
C GLU A 426 15.75 10.38 15.39
N TYR A 427 14.64 10.31 14.66
CA TYR A 427 14.66 10.28 13.19
C TYR A 427 14.38 11.63 12.52
N GLY A 428 14.01 12.66 13.29
CA GLY A 428 13.71 13.99 12.74
C GLY A 428 12.57 13.97 11.73
N TYR A 429 11.56 13.12 11.94
CA TYR A 429 10.41 12.98 11.04
C TYR A 429 9.49 14.21 11.17
N TYR A 430 9.50 15.10 10.18
CA TYR A 430 8.61 16.26 10.04
C TYR A 430 8.10 16.35 8.60
N ALA A 431 7.18 17.28 8.29
CA ALA A 431 6.75 17.58 6.91
C ALA A 431 7.87 18.20 6.06
N TYR A 432 8.93 17.44 5.75
CA TYR A 432 10.15 17.95 5.12
C TYR A 432 10.06 18.03 3.60
N ARG A 433 9.11 17.32 2.98
CA ARG A 433 8.96 17.32 1.52
C ARG A 433 8.43 18.64 1.00
N ARG A 434 8.76 18.97 -0.25
CA ARG A 434 8.31 20.18 -0.94
C ARG A 434 8.12 19.88 -2.43
N ASN A 435 7.42 20.74 -3.15
CA ASN A 435 7.22 20.58 -4.60
C ASN A 435 8.59 20.63 -5.33
N VAL A 436 8.70 19.93 -6.47
CA VAL A 436 9.98 19.74 -7.19
C VAL A 436 9.98 20.46 -8.53
N HIS A 437 9.20 19.99 -9.51
CA HIS A 437 9.18 20.58 -10.86
C HIS A 437 7.90 21.37 -11.15
N ALA A 438 6.81 21.11 -10.42
CA ALA A 438 5.57 21.87 -10.51
C ALA A 438 4.80 21.81 -9.18
N SER A 439 3.80 22.68 -9.04
CA SER A 439 2.87 22.62 -7.91
C SER A 439 2.01 21.35 -7.95
N LEU A 440 1.35 20.98 -6.85
CA LEU A 440 0.38 19.88 -6.87
C LEU A 440 -0.79 20.19 -7.81
N THR A 441 -1.20 21.46 -7.93
CA THR A 441 -2.23 21.88 -8.87
C THR A 441 -1.80 21.66 -10.33
N ASP A 442 -0.58 22.05 -10.68
CA ASP A 442 -0.03 21.78 -12.02
C ASP A 442 0.15 20.29 -12.27
N THR A 443 0.50 19.52 -11.23
CA THR A 443 0.59 18.06 -11.28
C THR A 443 -0.76 17.41 -11.62
N VAL A 444 -1.86 17.90 -11.03
CA VAL A 444 -3.22 17.48 -11.40
C VAL A 444 -3.49 17.77 -12.88
N HIS A 445 -3.09 18.94 -13.39
CA HIS A 445 -3.24 19.26 -14.82
C HIS A 445 -2.38 18.36 -15.73
N HIS A 446 -1.14 18.06 -15.36
CA HIS A 446 -0.30 17.12 -16.11
C HIS A 446 -0.89 15.70 -16.15
N LEU A 447 -1.48 15.23 -15.05
CA LEU A 447 -2.18 13.96 -14.99
C LEU A 447 -3.41 13.95 -15.91
N ILE A 448 -4.20 15.04 -15.93
CA ILE A 448 -5.33 15.20 -16.86
C ILE A 448 -4.84 15.15 -18.32
N ASP A 449 -3.79 15.89 -18.66
CA ASP A 449 -3.19 15.85 -20.01
C ASP A 449 -2.69 14.45 -20.38
N LEU A 450 -2.11 13.72 -19.41
CA LEU A 450 -1.72 12.33 -19.61
C LEU A 450 -2.94 11.47 -19.89
N MET A 451 -4.05 11.61 -19.16
CA MET A 451 -5.26 10.82 -19.41
C MET A 451 -5.76 11.02 -20.84
N LYS A 452 -5.67 12.24 -21.38
CA LYS A 452 -6.03 12.57 -22.76
C LYS A 452 -5.02 12.09 -23.82
N ALA A 453 -3.81 11.68 -23.44
CA ALA A 453 -2.79 11.17 -24.36
C ALA A 453 -3.07 9.72 -24.82
N GLY A 454 -4.17 9.53 -25.53
CA GLY A 454 -4.57 8.27 -26.15
C GLY A 454 -4.06 8.12 -27.59
N PRO A 455 -4.41 7.02 -28.29
CA PRO A 455 -4.10 6.87 -29.70
C PRO A 455 -4.85 7.90 -30.55
N THR A 456 -4.23 8.41 -31.62
CA THR A 456 -4.80 9.46 -32.48
C THR A 456 -6.00 9.00 -33.31
N SER A 457 -6.17 7.69 -33.49
CA SER A 457 -7.31 7.07 -34.16
C SER A 457 -7.29 5.57 -33.85
N ASP A 458 -8.19 5.08 -33.02
CA ASP A 458 -8.26 3.64 -32.75
C ASP A 458 -9.66 3.19 -32.31
N ASP A 459 -10.19 2.17 -32.99
CA ASP A 459 -11.35 1.36 -32.58
C ASP A 459 -11.04 -0.13 -32.86
N ARG A 460 -9.78 -0.55 -32.71
CA ARG A 460 -9.34 -1.93 -32.98
C ARG A 460 -9.55 -2.86 -31.78
N VAL A 461 -9.67 -4.14 -32.11
CA VAL A 461 -9.77 -5.27 -31.15
C VAL A 461 -8.43 -5.67 -30.56
N ASP A 462 -7.34 -5.19 -31.15
CA ASP A 462 -6.01 -5.27 -30.56
C ASP A 462 -5.66 -3.90 -29.99
N TYR A 463 -4.98 -3.88 -28.86
CA TYR A 463 -4.50 -2.64 -28.26
C TYR A 463 -3.44 -1.96 -29.14
N GLN A 464 -3.50 -0.63 -29.23
CA GLN A 464 -2.44 0.21 -29.77
C GLN A 464 -1.77 1.03 -28.66
N GLY A 465 -0.45 0.86 -28.51
CA GLY A 465 0.38 1.59 -27.55
C GLY A 465 0.14 3.11 -27.54
N SER A 466 -0.15 3.66 -26.38
CA SER A 466 -0.34 5.09 -26.12
C SER A 466 0.26 5.48 -24.77
N PRO A 467 0.72 6.74 -24.56
CA PRO A 467 1.35 7.15 -23.30
C PRO A 467 0.45 6.93 -22.07
N SER A 468 -0.85 7.12 -22.24
CA SER A 468 -1.85 6.92 -21.19
C SER A 468 -2.18 5.45 -20.93
N GLY A 469 -1.90 4.56 -21.88
CA GLY A 469 -2.42 3.19 -21.86
C GLY A 469 -3.91 3.10 -22.23
N TRP A 470 -4.53 4.16 -22.74
CA TRP A 470 -5.94 4.17 -23.11
C TRP A 470 -6.21 3.28 -24.33
N TRP A 471 -7.23 2.43 -24.19
CA TRP A 471 -7.74 1.59 -25.25
C TRP A 471 -9.21 1.92 -25.55
N SER A 472 -9.44 2.66 -26.63
CA SER A 472 -10.75 3.23 -27.00
C SER A 472 -11.86 2.18 -27.11
N ARG A 473 -11.59 1.04 -27.74
CA ARG A 473 -12.59 -0.03 -27.92
C ARG A 473 -12.98 -0.70 -26.61
N ALA A 474 -12.05 -0.81 -25.66
CA ALA A 474 -12.31 -1.34 -24.34
C ALA A 474 -12.96 -0.32 -23.40
N LYS A 475 -12.82 0.99 -23.69
CA LYS A 475 -13.18 2.14 -22.84
C LYS A 475 -12.47 2.10 -21.48
N GLY A 476 -11.18 1.80 -21.50
CA GLY A 476 -10.38 1.69 -20.29
C GLY A 476 -8.89 1.79 -20.53
N PHE A 477 -8.14 1.81 -19.43
CA PHE A 477 -6.67 1.81 -19.43
C PHE A 477 -6.15 0.38 -19.28
N ILE A 478 -5.12 0.01 -20.04
CA ILE A 478 -4.63 -1.36 -20.09
C ILE A 478 -4.17 -1.88 -18.72
N ASP A 479 -4.50 -3.14 -18.47
CA ASP A 479 -3.99 -3.90 -17.34
C ASP A 479 -2.66 -4.52 -17.72
N ILE A 480 -1.56 -4.05 -17.14
CA ILE A 480 -0.23 -4.61 -17.47
C ILE A 480 -0.02 -6.00 -16.85
N GLU A 481 -0.90 -6.43 -15.95
CA GLU A 481 -0.85 -7.74 -15.29
C GLU A 481 -1.63 -8.81 -16.07
N ASN A 482 -2.45 -8.41 -17.05
CA ASN A 482 -3.28 -9.30 -17.87
C ASN A 482 -3.22 -8.90 -19.35
N ASP A 483 -2.68 -9.77 -20.18
CA ASP A 483 -2.57 -9.51 -21.63
C ASP A 483 -3.92 -9.16 -22.26
N GLN A 484 -3.90 -8.20 -23.17
CA GLN A 484 -5.08 -7.73 -23.91
C GLN A 484 -6.30 -7.41 -23.04
N ALA A 485 -6.11 -6.89 -21.83
CA ALA A 485 -7.18 -6.47 -20.93
C ALA A 485 -7.04 -5.01 -20.49
N VAL A 486 -8.15 -4.43 -20.02
CA VAL A 486 -8.18 -3.18 -19.26
C VAL A 486 -8.59 -3.43 -17.82
N ARG A 487 -8.25 -2.52 -16.91
CA ARG A 487 -8.68 -2.55 -15.51
C ARG A 487 -9.15 -1.17 -15.05
N ALA A 488 -10.31 -1.11 -14.41
CA ALA A 488 -10.85 0.13 -13.85
C ALA A 488 -10.47 0.26 -12.37
N THR A 489 -9.69 1.29 -12.03
CA THR A 489 -9.34 1.66 -10.63
C THR A 489 -10.22 2.74 -10.05
N THR A 490 -10.95 3.45 -10.90
CA THR A 490 -11.81 4.58 -10.55
C THR A 490 -13.11 4.50 -11.35
N THR A 491 -14.17 5.10 -10.82
CA THR A 491 -15.46 5.22 -11.51
C THR A 491 -15.78 6.64 -11.95
N SER A 492 -15.57 7.62 -11.08
CA SER A 492 -16.11 8.98 -11.27
C SER A 492 -15.02 10.05 -11.24
N VAL A 493 -13.75 9.68 -11.01
CA VAL A 493 -12.60 10.61 -10.98
C VAL A 493 -12.52 11.47 -12.25
N LEU A 494 -12.63 10.88 -13.44
CA LEU A 494 -12.54 11.63 -14.71
C LEU A 494 -13.74 12.58 -14.90
N LEU A 495 -14.92 12.19 -14.45
CA LEU A 495 -16.10 13.06 -14.44
C LEU A 495 -15.91 14.22 -13.46
N GLY A 496 -15.39 13.96 -12.25
CA GLY A 496 -15.03 14.99 -11.29
C GLY A 496 -14.00 15.97 -11.84
N ALA A 497 -12.95 15.48 -12.48
CA ALA A 497 -11.94 16.31 -13.14
C ALA A 497 -12.56 17.18 -14.24
N TYR A 498 -13.49 16.65 -15.05
CA TYR A 498 -14.25 17.47 -16.00
C TYR A 498 -15.07 18.56 -15.31
N LEU A 499 -15.81 18.23 -14.25
CA LEU A 499 -16.62 19.20 -13.50
C LEU A 499 -15.78 20.34 -12.92
N LEU A 500 -14.54 20.06 -12.52
CA LEU A 500 -13.62 21.06 -11.98
C LEU A 500 -12.95 21.92 -13.07
N THR A 501 -12.69 21.36 -14.25
CA THR A 501 -11.88 22.02 -15.31
C THR A 501 -12.70 22.63 -16.45
N GLY A 502 -13.88 22.08 -16.74
CA GLY A 502 -14.66 22.38 -17.95
C GLY A 502 -13.96 21.94 -19.24
N ASP A 503 -13.08 20.93 -19.18
CA ASP A 503 -12.35 20.42 -20.35
C ASP A 503 -13.22 19.43 -21.14
N ASP A 504 -13.84 19.91 -22.22
CA ASP A 504 -14.71 19.10 -23.08
C ASP A 504 -13.99 17.92 -23.75
N GLU A 505 -12.70 18.05 -24.06
CA GLU A 505 -11.91 16.95 -24.63
C GLU A 505 -11.78 15.81 -23.61
N LEU A 506 -11.52 16.15 -22.34
CA LEU A 506 -11.50 15.18 -21.25
C LEU A 506 -12.85 14.47 -21.09
N TYR A 507 -13.95 15.22 -21.19
CA TYR A 507 -15.28 14.65 -21.06
C TYR A 507 -15.57 13.65 -22.19
N GLU A 508 -15.49 14.12 -23.43
CA GLU A 508 -15.92 13.37 -24.61
C GLU A 508 -15.05 12.13 -24.82
N GLU A 509 -13.74 12.25 -24.63
CA GLU A 509 -12.84 11.17 -24.97
C GLU A 509 -12.50 10.23 -23.80
N ARG A 510 -12.75 10.63 -22.53
CA ARG A 510 -12.37 9.82 -21.36
C ARG A 510 -13.47 9.67 -20.34
N ALA A 511 -14.05 10.76 -19.84
CA ALA A 511 -15.02 10.68 -18.74
C ALA A 511 -16.31 9.97 -19.18
N LEU A 512 -16.88 10.32 -20.34
CA LEU A 512 -18.07 9.67 -20.89
C LEU A 512 -17.79 8.18 -21.20
N PRO A 513 -16.74 7.80 -21.95
CA PRO A 513 -16.41 6.38 -22.15
C PRO A 513 -16.18 5.59 -20.85
N THR A 514 -15.55 6.21 -19.85
CA THR A 514 -15.36 5.57 -18.53
C THR A 514 -16.71 5.37 -17.81
N ALA A 515 -17.61 6.36 -17.86
CA ALA A 515 -18.96 6.19 -17.33
C ALA A 515 -19.71 5.07 -18.06
N GLU A 516 -19.62 5.02 -19.39
CA GLU A 516 -20.20 3.94 -20.19
C GLU A 516 -19.61 2.57 -19.80
N PHE A 517 -18.32 2.48 -19.50
CA PHE A 517 -17.69 1.25 -19.01
C PHE A 517 -18.42 0.72 -17.77
N HIS A 518 -18.65 1.58 -16.78
CA HIS A 518 -19.28 1.20 -15.51
C HIS A 518 -20.77 0.86 -15.65
N LEU A 519 -21.43 1.34 -16.71
CA LEU A 519 -22.82 1.04 -17.02
C LEU A 519 -23.01 -0.24 -17.86
N SER A 520 -21.93 -0.89 -18.30
CA SER A 520 -22.02 -1.93 -19.34
C SER A 520 -21.14 -3.16 -19.15
N ARG A 521 -19.92 -3.02 -18.65
CA ARG A 521 -18.99 -4.15 -18.51
C ARG A 521 -19.41 -5.00 -17.31
N ASN A 522 -19.20 -6.31 -17.39
CA ASN A 522 -19.56 -7.23 -16.32
C ASN A 522 -18.50 -7.40 -15.23
N ALA A 523 -17.31 -6.82 -15.39
CA ALA A 523 -16.21 -6.94 -14.44
C ALA A 523 -15.26 -5.74 -14.53
N TYR A 524 -14.60 -5.42 -13.40
CA TYR A 524 -13.65 -4.30 -13.31
C TYR A 524 -12.40 -4.49 -14.18
N GLY A 525 -12.00 -5.73 -14.42
CA GLY A 525 -11.08 -6.09 -15.50
C GLY A 525 -11.87 -6.68 -16.66
N TRP A 526 -11.62 -6.21 -17.87
CA TRP A 526 -12.44 -6.55 -19.03
C TRP A 526 -11.63 -6.55 -20.32
N THR A 527 -12.06 -7.31 -21.32
CA THR A 527 -11.44 -7.34 -22.65
C THR A 527 -12.46 -7.34 -23.78
N PRO A 528 -12.21 -6.63 -24.90
CA PRO A 528 -13.04 -6.72 -26.10
C PRO A 528 -12.80 -8.02 -26.90
N ARG A 529 -11.88 -8.87 -26.44
CA ARG A 529 -11.50 -10.11 -27.10
C ARG A 529 -12.23 -11.31 -26.53
N ALA A 530 -12.99 -12.01 -27.37
CA ALA A 530 -13.68 -13.23 -26.96
C ALA A 530 -12.74 -14.44 -26.78
N ASP A 531 -11.54 -14.39 -27.36
CA ASP A 531 -10.51 -15.42 -27.28
C ASP A 531 -9.54 -15.23 -26.10
N ALA A 532 -9.59 -14.08 -25.42
CA ALA A 532 -8.76 -13.78 -24.26
C ALA A 532 -9.49 -14.07 -22.94
N THR A 533 -8.71 -14.25 -21.87
CA THR A 533 -9.20 -14.39 -20.50
C THR A 533 -8.65 -13.27 -19.64
N VAL A 534 -9.43 -12.75 -18.70
CA VAL A 534 -8.95 -11.76 -17.71
C VAL A 534 -8.91 -12.43 -16.35
N TYR A 535 -7.75 -12.46 -15.69
CA TYR A 535 -7.54 -13.23 -14.45
C TYR A 535 -7.96 -14.70 -14.55
N GLY A 536 -7.76 -15.32 -15.72
CA GLY A 536 -8.17 -16.70 -16.01
C GLY A 536 -9.67 -16.91 -16.24
N ASP A 537 -10.47 -15.84 -16.24
CA ASP A 537 -11.92 -15.90 -16.47
C ASP A 537 -12.26 -15.53 -17.94
N PRO A 538 -12.82 -16.46 -18.74
CA PRO A 538 -13.20 -16.21 -20.14
C PRO A 538 -14.50 -15.40 -20.28
N THR A 539 -15.21 -15.15 -19.18
CA THR A 539 -16.50 -14.43 -19.20
C THR A 539 -16.34 -12.93 -19.01
N LYS A 540 -15.13 -12.43 -18.71
CA LYS A 540 -14.80 -11.00 -18.54
C LYS A 540 -14.68 -10.24 -19.86
N ASN A 541 -15.62 -10.49 -20.74
CA ASN A 541 -15.82 -9.79 -22.01
C ASN A 541 -17.30 -9.46 -22.23
N MET A 542 -18.22 -9.79 -21.32
CA MET A 542 -19.65 -9.60 -21.53
C MET A 542 -20.10 -8.14 -21.33
N LEU A 543 -21.13 -7.74 -22.09
CA LEU A 543 -21.84 -6.46 -21.94
C LEU A 543 -23.12 -6.62 -21.11
N CYS A 544 -23.81 -5.50 -20.86
CA CYS A 544 -25.03 -5.41 -20.05
C CYS A 544 -24.83 -5.93 -18.61
N GLY A 545 -23.63 -5.76 -18.06
CA GLY A 545 -23.32 -6.00 -16.65
C GLY A 545 -23.08 -4.70 -15.89
N THR A 546 -22.47 -4.81 -14.72
CA THR A 546 -21.80 -3.68 -14.06
C THR A 546 -20.57 -4.20 -13.30
N PRO A 547 -19.41 -3.49 -13.36
CA PRO A 547 -18.16 -4.01 -12.81
C PRO A 547 -18.03 -3.84 -11.29
N PHE A 548 -18.84 -2.99 -10.67
CA PHE A 548 -18.76 -2.63 -9.26
C PHE A 548 -20.15 -2.45 -8.63
N GLY A 549 -20.24 -2.59 -7.31
CA GLY A 549 -21.46 -2.31 -6.54
C GLY A 549 -21.65 -0.83 -6.16
N ALA A 550 -22.67 -0.55 -5.35
CA ALA A 550 -23.11 0.80 -4.98
C ALA A 550 -22.01 1.80 -4.54
N PRO A 551 -21.01 1.45 -3.71
CA PRO A 551 -19.91 2.36 -3.33
C PRO A 551 -19.09 2.96 -4.50
N ALA A 552 -19.12 2.36 -5.68
CA ALA A 552 -18.47 2.92 -6.87
C ALA A 552 -19.47 3.64 -7.79
N LEU A 553 -20.71 3.15 -7.90
CA LEU A 553 -21.72 3.66 -8.84
C LEU A 553 -22.53 4.85 -8.32
N ALA A 554 -22.76 4.93 -7.00
CA ALA A 554 -23.49 6.02 -6.37
C ALA A 554 -22.83 7.40 -6.57
N PRO A 555 -21.49 7.53 -6.47
CA PRO A 555 -20.80 8.76 -6.85
C PRO A 555 -21.06 9.19 -8.29
N LEU A 556 -21.13 8.26 -9.25
CA LEU A 556 -21.38 8.59 -10.66
C LEU A 556 -22.77 9.22 -10.86
N HIS A 557 -23.80 8.68 -10.22
CA HIS A 557 -25.14 9.28 -10.21
C HIS A 557 -25.12 10.67 -9.57
N THR A 558 -24.48 10.82 -8.42
CA THR A 558 -24.48 12.09 -7.68
C THR A 558 -23.67 13.17 -8.39
N LEU A 559 -22.54 12.84 -9.00
CA LEU A 559 -21.74 13.77 -9.80
C LEU A 559 -22.47 14.24 -11.05
N SER A 560 -23.34 13.40 -11.63
CA SER A 560 -24.25 13.81 -12.70
C SER A 560 -25.42 14.70 -12.22
N ARG A 561 -25.42 15.12 -10.94
CA ARG A 561 -26.51 15.88 -10.29
C ARG A 561 -27.85 15.16 -10.37
N GLY A 562 -27.82 13.84 -10.29
CA GLY A 562 -29.00 12.99 -10.40
C GLY A 562 -29.39 12.63 -11.84
N ALA A 563 -28.78 13.23 -12.86
CA ALA A 563 -29.19 13.04 -14.25
C ALA A 563 -28.98 11.60 -14.77
N LEU A 564 -27.97 10.88 -14.28
CA LEU A 564 -27.67 9.51 -14.70
C LEU A 564 -28.46 8.49 -13.87
N THR A 565 -29.74 8.32 -14.20
CA THR A 565 -30.66 7.42 -13.49
C THR A 565 -30.30 5.93 -13.59
N ALA A 566 -29.66 5.53 -14.70
CA ALA A 566 -29.17 4.14 -14.87
C ALA A 566 -28.12 3.75 -13.81
N ALA A 567 -27.21 4.66 -13.44
CA ALA A 567 -26.22 4.40 -12.41
C ALA A 567 -26.89 4.15 -11.04
N ARG A 568 -27.96 4.90 -10.74
CA ARG A 568 -28.76 4.69 -9.52
C ARG A 568 -29.45 3.33 -9.52
N GLU A 569 -30.09 2.93 -10.62
CA GLU A 569 -30.75 1.61 -10.70
C GLU A 569 -29.74 0.46 -10.54
N LEU A 570 -28.59 0.54 -11.22
CA LEU A 570 -27.54 -0.46 -11.11
C LEU A 570 -26.91 -0.50 -9.71
N ALA A 571 -26.71 0.65 -9.07
CA ALA A 571 -26.23 0.72 -7.69
C ALA A 571 -27.20 0.04 -6.71
N LEU A 572 -28.50 0.34 -6.81
CA LEU A 572 -29.52 -0.22 -5.91
C LEU A 572 -29.75 -1.72 -6.15
N SER A 573 -29.62 -2.20 -7.39
CA SER A 573 -29.76 -3.63 -7.70
C SER A 573 -28.54 -4.46 -7.32
N SER A 574 -27.43 -3.83 -6.91
CA SER A 574 -26.16 -4.49 -6.55
C SER A 574 -25.73 -4.26 -5.10
N LEU A 575 -26.65 -3.90 -4.20
CA LEU A 575 -26.33 -3.62 -2.78
C LEU A 575 -25.76 -4.84 -2.04
N ASP A 576 -26.22 -6.05 -2.39
CA ASP A 576 -25.76 -7.30 -1.79
C ASP A 576 -24.55 -7.91 -2.51
N ALA A 577 -24.04 -7.27 -3.57
CA ALA A 577 -22.92 -7.79 -4.33
C ALA A 577 -21.63 -7.76 -3.49
N GLN A 578 -21.18 -8.94 -3.08
CA GLN A 578 -19.93 -9.17 -2.37
C GLN A 578 -18.92 -9.75 -3.36
N ASP A 579 -17.87 -9.00 -3.66
CA ASP A 579 -16.71 -9.51 -4.38
C ASP A 579 -15.52 -9.52 -3.41
N TYR A 580 -14.91 -10.69 -3.27
CA TYR A 580 -13.77 -10.95 -2.38
C TYR A 580 -12.62 -9.98 -2.61
N TRP A 581 -12.37 -9.55 -3.85
CA TRP A 581 -11.30 -8.58 -4.16
C TRP A 581 -11.60 -7.16 -3.69
N LEU A 582 -12.87 -6.85 -3.39
CA LEU A 582 -13.26 -5.52 -2.95
C LEU A 582 -13.07 -5.33 -1.44
N LYS A 583 -13.05 -6.41 -0.63
CA LYS A 583 -13.04 -6.44 0.86
C LYS A 583 -13.62 -5.18 1.53
N ARG A 584 -14.83 -4.80 1.10
CA ARG A 584 -15.50 -3.59 1.59
C ARG A 584 -15.99 -3.78 3.01
N SER A 585 -16.02 -2.70 3.77
CA SER A 585 -16.58 -2.73 5.10
C SER A 585 -18.11 -2.94 5.03
N PRO A 586 -18.74 -3.54 6.06
CA PRO A 586 -20.19 -3.78 6.05
C PRO A 586 -21.05 -2.52 5.91
N MET A 587 -20.52 -1.34 6.26
CA MET A 587 -21.20 -0.06 6.18
C MET A 587 -21.05 0.65 4.83
N SER A 588 -20.10 0.26 3.96
CA SER A 588 -19.82 0.97 2.70
C SER A 588 -21.04 1.05 1.79
N ALA A 589 -21.70 -0.09 1.50
CA ALA A 589 -22.85 -0.16 0.60
C ALA A 589 -24.08 0.61 1.11
N PRO A 590 -24.55 0.43 2.37
CA PRO A 590 -25.67 1.20 2.88
C PRO A 590 -25.33 2.71 3.01
N LEU A 591 -24.08 3.08 3.34
CA LEU A 591 -23.68 4.50 3.35
C LEU A 591 -23.78 5.12 1.95
N ALA A 592 -23.28 4.43 0.92
CA ALA A 592 -23.38 4.87 -0.47
C ALA A 592 -24.85 4.99 -0.92
N ALA A 593 -25.69 4.00 -0.56
CA ALA A 593 -27.13 4.03 -0.84
C ALA A 593 -27.82 5.22 -0.17
N TYR A 594 -27.48 5.52 1.09
CA TYR A 594 -28.01 6.69 1.79
C TYR A 594 -27.58 8.00 1.14
N ARG A 595 -26.30 8.18 0.80
CA ARG A 595 -25.81 9.42 0.15
C ARG A 595 -26.50 9.68 -1.19
N MET A 596 -26.78 8.62 -1.94
CA MET A 596 -27.48 8.66 -3.23
C MET A 596 -28.99 8.93 -3.10
N THR A 597 -29.67 8.26 -2.18
CA THR A 597 -31.16 8.26 -2.11
C THR A 597 -31.73 9.20 -1.04
N ARG A 598 -30.91 9.55 -0.05
CA ARG A 598 -31.30 10.24 1.19
C ARG A 598 -32.39 9.53 2.01
N ASP A 599 -32.62 8.25 1.77
CA ASP A 599 -33.52 7.41 2.57
C ASP A 599 -32.88 7.07 3.92
N ALA A 600 -33.53 7.49 5.01
CA ALA A 600 -33.07 7.28 6.38
C ALA A 600 -32.91 5.79 6.75
N THR A 601 -33.59 4.88 6.06
CA THR A 601 -33.46 3.44 6.27
C THR A 601 -32.04 2.95 5.97
N TRP A 602 -31.43 3.44 4.88
CA TRP A 602 -30.05 3.09 4.53
C TRP A 602 -29.05 3.69 5.52
N ARG A 603 -29.31 4.91 6.01
CA ARG A 603 -28.49 5.52 7.07
C ARG A 603 -28.51 4.66 8.33
N GLN A 604 -29.69 4.22 8.76
CA GLN A 604 -29.83 3.36 9.93
C GLN A 604 -29.05 2.05 9.74
N GLN A 605 -29.15 1.41 8.57
CA GLN A 605 -28.39 0.19 8.29
C GLN A 605 -26.88 0.41 8.30
N ALA A 606 -26.39 1.55 7.76
CA ALA A 606 -24.97 1.90 7.81
C ALA A 606 -24.49 2.11 9.25
N GLU A 607 -25.29 2.79 10.09
CA GLU A 607 -24.99 2.98 11.51
C GLU A 607 -25.00 1.64 12.27
N GLU A 608 -26.01 0.78 12.07
CA GLU A 608 -26.08 -0.54 12.69
C GLU A 608 -24.92 -1.46 12.28
N ALA A 609 -24.50 -1.40 11.01
CA ALA A 609 -23.36 -2.13 10.49
C ALA A 609 -22.04 -1.61 11.09
N ALA A 610 -21.86 -0.29 11.17
CA ALA A 610 -20.67 0.32 11.75
C ALA A 610 -20.59 0.09 13.27
N ASP A 611 -21.69 0.21 14.01
CA ASP A 611 -21.74 -0.06 15.45
C ASP A 611 -21.40 -1.54 15.74
N ARG A 612 -21.92 -2.46 14.92
CA ARG A 612 -21.55 -3.88 15.00
C ARG A 612 -20.08 -4.10 14.69
N TYR A 613 -19.56 -3.51 13.62
CA TYR A 613 -18.15 -3.60 13.24
C TYR A 613 -17.23 -3.08 14.36
N VAL A 614 -17.54 -1.95 14.98
CA VAL A 614 -16.76 -1.42 16.11
C VAL A 614 -16.81 -2.38 17.31
N ALA A 615 -17.96 -2.97 17.62
CA ALA A 615 -18.09 -3.88 18.75
C ALA A 615 -17.42 -5.25 18.53
N GLU A 616 -17.59 -5.83 17.33
CA GLU A 616 -17.15 -7.20 17.00
C GLU A 616 -15.72 -7.25 16.48
N GLU A 617 -15.31 -6.27 15.69
CA GLU A 617 -13.93 -6.19 15.18
C GLU A 617 -13.11 -5.37 16.16
N LEU A 618 -13.33 -4.05 16.28
CA LEU A 618 -12.43 -3.19 17.07
C LEU A 618 -12.37 -3.54 18.56
N GLY A 619 -13.47 -4.02 19.13
CA GLY A 619 -13.55 -4.46 20.53
C GLY A 619 -12.79 -5.75 20.84
N GLN A 620 -12.41 -6.52 19.82
CA GLN A 620 -11.60 -7.73 19.98
C GLN A 620 -10.12 -7.40 19.79
N PRO A 621 -9.22 -8.01 20.57
CA PRO A 621 -7.81 -7.89 20.29
C PRO A 621 -7.48 -8.53 18.94
N TYR A 622 -6.48 -7.99 18.25
CA TYR A 622 -5.90 -8.69 17.10
C TYR A 622 -5.37 -10.05 17.54
N ASP A 623 -5.67 -11.10 16.80
CA ASP A 623 -5.13 -12.44 17.01
C ASP A 623 -4.50 -13.00 15.72
N GLY A 624 -3.59 -13.97 15.88
CA GLY A 624 -2.91 -14.62 14.75
C GLY A 624 -1.72 -13.85 14.16
N GLU A 625 -1.30 -14.31 12.97
CA GLU A 625 -0.23 -13.70 12.18
C GLU A 625 -0.83 -13.01 10.95
N ALA A 626 -0.37 -11.80 10.63
CA ALA A 626 -0.74 -11.12 9.39
C ALA A 626 -0.26 -11.94 8.18
N ASP A 627 -1.12 -12.13 7.18
CA ASP A 627 -0.73 -12.77 5.92
C ASP A 627 0.17 -11.80 5.12
N PRO A 628 1.45 -12.13 4.87
CA PRO A 628 2.34 -11.28 4.08
C PRO A 628 1.87 -11.06 2.64
N HIS A 629 0.91 -11.84 2.13
CA HIS A 629 0.32 -11.68 0.80
C HIS A 629 -0.90 -10.75 0.78
N ASP A 630 -1.44 -10.41 1.95
CA ASP A 630 -2.57 -9.49 2.01
C ASP A 630 -2.07 -8.04 1.93
N PHE A 631 -2.95 -7.15 1.47
CA PHE A 631 -2.61 -5.76 1.31
C PHE A 631 -2.41 -5.07 2.67
N ALA A 632 -1.40 -4.22 2.79
CA ALA A 632 -1.02 -3.58 4.06
C ALA A 632 -2.15 -2.76 4.70
N ILE A 633 -3.06 -2.20 3.88
CA ILE A 633 -4.25 -1.50 4.38
C ILE A 633 -5.18 -2.40 5.21
N TYR A 634 -5.16 -3.72 4.95
CA TYR A 634 -5.99 -4.72 5.63
C TYR A 634 -5.34 -5.32 6.89
N TYR A 635 -4.09 -4.96 7.20
CA TYR A 635 -3.51 -5.28 8.51
C TYR A 635 -4.16 -4.43 9.62
N CYS A 636 -4.84 -3.34 9.25
CA CYS A 636 -5.63 -2.50 10.13
C CYS A 636 -7.14 -2.62 9.83
N ARG A 637 -7.98 -2.32 10.81
CA ARG A 637 -9.44 -2.29 10.60
C ARG A 637 -9.84 -1.03 9.83
N ALA A 638 -11.09 -1.00 9.33
CA ALA A 638 -11.59 -0.06 8.31
C ALA A 638 -11.67 1.43 8.75
N TRP A 639 -10.53 2.05 9.05
CA TRP A 639 -10.44 3.40 9.62
C TRP A 639 -10.89 4.50 8.65
N VAL A 640 -10.76 4.29 7.33
CA VAL A 640 -11.26 5.22 6.30
C VAL A 640 -12.79 5.26 6.32
N ASP A 641 -13.45 4.11 6.27
CA ASP A 641 -14.91 4.00 6.32
C ASP A 641 -15.48 4.53 7.65
N LEU A 642 -14.78 4.29 8.77
CA LEU A 642 -15.17 4.84 10.07
C LEU A 642 -15.04 6.36 10.13
N LEU A 643 -14.02 6.95 9.49
CA LEU A 643 -13.92 8.41 9.34
C LEU A 643 -15.08 8.96 8.50
N GLU A 644 -15.45 8.28 7.41
CA GLU A 644 -16.60 8.66 6.58
C GLU A 644 -17.93 8.57 7.36
N MET A 645 -18.09 7.56 8.21
CA MET A 645 -19.23 7.45 9.13
C MET A 645 -19.27 8.59 10.15
N TYR A 646 -18.11 8.98 10.72
CA TYR A 646 -18.04 10.15 11.60
C TYR A 646 -18.45 11.44 10.87
N GLU A 647 -17.93 11.69 9.68
CA GLU A 647 -18.22 12.93 8.95
C GLU A 647 -19.67 12.99 8.44
N GLU A 648 -20.31 11.85 8.18
CA GLU A 648 -21.74 11.79 7.83
C GLU A 648 -22.66 11.94 9.07
N THR A 649 -22.28 11.40 10.22
CA THR A 649 -23.19 11.27 11.39
C THR A 649 -22.89 12.22 12.55
N GLY A 650 -21.65 12.72 12.64
CA GLY A 650 -21.13 13.52 13.76
C GLY A 650 -20.91 12.73 15.06
N ARG A 651 -20.97 11.40 15.05
CA ARG A 651 -20.83 10.58 16.27
C ARG A 651 -19.37 10.33 16.63
N ALA A 652 -18.96 10.77 17.82
CA ALA A 652 -17.57 10.74 18.27
C ALA A 652 -16.96 9.33 18.34
N HIS A 653 -17.73 8.29 18.65
CA HIS A 653 -17.17 6.94 18.79
C HIS A 653 -16.64 6.38 17.46
N TYR A 654 -17.18 6.81 16.31
CA TYR A 654 -16.60 6.48 15.00
C TYR A 654 -15.27 7.20 14.76
N LEU A 655 -15.13 8.45 15.22
CA LEU A 655 -13.87 9.19 15.16
C LEU A 655 -12.81 8.53 16.04
N ASP A 656 -13.17 8.16 17.27
CA ASP A 656 -12.27 7.48 18.21
C ASP A 656 -11.79 6.14 17.63
N ALA A 657 -12.70 5.38 17.02
CA ALA A 657 -12.42 4.12 16.32
C ALA A 657 -11.48 4.31 15.12
N ALA A 658 -11.79 5.27 14.24
CA ALA A 658 -10.93 5.61 13.10
C ALA A 658 -9.55 6.06 13.55
N TYR A 659 -9.46 6.88 14.61
CA TYR A 659 -8.19 7.36 15.15
C TYR A 659 -7.36 6.24 15.77
N ALA A 660 -7.96 5.34 16.53
CA ALA A 660 -7.27 4.19 17.10
C ALA A 660 -6.59 3.33 16.03
N GLU A 661 -7.31 3.03 14.95
CA GLU A 661 -6.81 2.21 13.85
C GLU A 661 -5.83 2.95 12.93
N ALA A 662 -6.03 4.25 12.69
CA ALA A 662 -5.08 5.05 11.92
C ALA A 662 -3.72 5.16 12.63
N LYS A 663 -3.69 5.24 13.97
CA LYS A 663 -2.44 5.20 14.75
C LYS A 663 -1.65 3.92 14.48
N ARG A 664 -2.33 2.76 14.42
CA ARG A 664 -1.72 1.47 14.06
C ARG A 664 -1.25 1.48 12.61
N PHE A 665 -2.08 1.98 11.71
CA PHE A 665 -1.78 2.03 10.29
C PHE A 665 -0.48 2.79 10.01
N VAL A 666 -0.30 3.98 10.60
CA VAL A 666 0.90 4.77 10.35
C VAL A 666 2.17 4.18 10.93
N THR A 667 2.11 3.21 11.86
CA THR A 667 3.33 2.49 12.29
C THR A 667 3.95 1.63 11.18
N MET A 668 3.21 1.41 10.09
CA MET A 668 3.65 0.68 8.90
C MET A 668 4.17 1.58 7.78
N VAL A 669 4.45 2.87 8.05
CA VAL A 669 5.14 3.75 7.10
C VAL A 669 6.65 3.72 7.33
N PHE A 670 7.43 3.80 6.24
CA PHE A 670 8.88 3.75 6.32
C PHE A 670 9.43 5.02 6.98
N ALA A 671 10.34 4.87 7.94
CA ALA A 671 10.91 5.96 8.71
C ALA A 671 12.43 5.79 8.86
N ARG A 672 13.18 6.73 8.27
CA ARG A 672 14.64 6.88 8.43
C ARG A 672 15.00 8.36 8.57
N PRO A 673 16.13 8.68 9.23
CA PRO A 673 16.72 10.01 9.15
C PRO A 673 16.96 10.41 7.69
N VAL A 674 16.63 11.65 7.37
CA VAL A 674 16.88 12.22 6.04
C VAL A 674 18.01 13.25 6.17
N PRO A 675 19.23 12.96 5.66
CA PRO A 675 20.34 13.87 5.81
C PRO A 675 20.17 15.12 4.92
N ASP A 676 20.69 16.26 5.39
CA ASP A 676 20.90 17.43 4.54
C ASP A 676 22.18 17.22 3.69
N ALA A 677 22.03 16.43 2.63
CA ALA A 677 23.12 16.05 1.73
C ALA A 677 22.63 16.00 0.28
N THR A 678 23.56 16.07 -0.66
CA THR A 678 23.34 15.76 -2.07
C THR A 678 23.80 14.33 -2.34
N VAL A 679 23.05 13.59 -3.17
CA VAL A 679 23.35 12.21 -3.56
C VAL A 679 23.29 12.05 -5.07
N THR A 680 24.16 11.19 -5.61
CA THR A 680 24.12 10.75 -7.00
C THR A 680 23.03 9.70 -7.20
N VAL A 681 22.16 9.89 -8.18
CA VAL A 681 21.11 8.94 -8.57
C VAL A 681 21.07 8.80 -10.10
N PRO A 682 20.58 7.68 -10.65
CA PRO A 682 20.15 6.48 -9.96
C PRO A 682 21.34 5.73 -9.34
N GLN A 683 21.08 4.92 -8.32
CA GLN A 683 22.11 3.99 -7.83
C GLN A 683 22.56 3.07 -8.97
N ARG A 684 23.88 2.84 -9.07
CA ARG A 684 24.46 1.96 -10.10
C ARG A 684 24.80 0.58 -9.54
N PRO A 685 24.56 -0.50 -10.31
CA PRO A 685 23.93 -0.53 -11.63
C PRO A 685 22.44 -0.14 -11.57
N LEU A 686 21.95 0.53 -12.63
CA LEU A 686 20.54 0.95 -12.73
C LEU A 686 19.65 -0.27 -12.58
N PHE A 687 18.76 -0.24 -11.60
CA PHE A 687 17.67 -1.19 -11.54
C PHE A 687 16.66 -0.85 -12.63
N VAL A 688 16.43 -1.81 -13.53
CA VAL A 688 15.33 -1.75 -14.51
C VAL A 688 14.41 -2.89 -14.16
N ASP A 689 13.17 -2.56 -13.80
CA ASP A 689 12.15 -3.56 -13.59
C ASP A 689 11.83 -4.27 -14.91
N ARG A 690 12.07 -5.58 -14.93
CA ARG A 690 11.81 -6.48 -16.04
C ARG A 690 10.55 -7.32 -15.78
N GLN A 691 9.70 -6.94 -14.81
CA GLN A 691 8.55 -7.73 -14.37
C GLN A 691 7.65 -8.18 -15.51
N ILE A 692 7.35 -7.32 -16.49
CA ILE A 692 6.55 -7.70 -17.67
C ILE A 692 7.24 -8.80 -18.48
N GLU A 693 8.53 -8.65 -18.76
CA GLU A 693 9.30 -9.59 -19.57
C GLU A 693 9.52 -10.92 -18.85
N LEU A 694 9.76 -10.88 -17.54
CA LEU A 694 9.97 -12.07 -16.70
C LEU A 694 8.67 -12.83 -16.44
N SER A 695 7.55 -12.12 -16.30
CA SER A 695 6.25 -12.74 -16.06
C SER A 695 5.56 -13.19 -17.35
N GLY A 696 5.97 -12.63 -18.49
CA GLY A 696 5.35 -12.87 -19.79
C GLY A 696 3.93 -12.29 -19.90
N TRP A 697 3.63 -11.24 -19.12
CA TRP A 697 2.29 -10.66 -19.06
C TRP A 697 1.87 -9.97 -20.35
N TRP A 698 2.84 -9.34 -21.04
CA TRP A 698 2.65 -8.68 -22.33
C TRP A 698 3.90 -8.88 -23.17
N ASP A 699 3.75 -8.89 -24.50
CA ASP A 699 4.87 -8.60 -25.39
C ASP A 699 5.27 -7.13 -25.18
N PRO A 700 6.51 -6.81 -24.73
CA PRO A 700 6.95 -5.42 -24.56
C PRO A 700 6.80 -4.58 -25.83
N ALA A 701 6.85 -5.19 -27.03
CA ALA A 701 6.65 -4.50 -28.30
C ALA A 701 5.19 -4.06 -28.54
N ALA A 702 4.23 -4.63 -27.81
CA ALA A 702 2.82 -4.23 -27.87
C ALA A 702 2.50 -3.01 -26.97
N LEU A 703 3.40 -2.68 -26.04
CA LEU A 703 3.26 -1.52 -25.17
C LEU A 703 3.72 -0.23 -25.86
N TYR A 704 3.46 0.92 -25.23
CA TYR A 704 3.91 2.19 -25.74
C TYR A 704 5.45 2.23 -25.90
N PRO A 705 5.98 2.58 -27.09
CA PRO A 705 7.41 2.55 -27.35
C PRO A 705 8.10 3.76 -26.73
N TYR A 706 8.46 3.65 -25.46
CA TYR A 706 9.17 4.69 -24.73
C TYR A 706 10.52 5.04 -25.42
N PRO A 707 10.77 6.32 -25.72
CA PRO A 707 11.98 6.73 -26.44
C PRO A 707 13.26 6.63 -25.60
N VAL A 708 13.14 6.61 -24.27
CA VAL A 708 14.28 6.52 -23.35
C VAL A 708 14.34 5.12 -22.74
N THR A 709 15.53 4.51 -22.75
CA THR A 709 15.79 3.15 -22.22
C THR A 709 16.80 3.12 -21.07
N ASP A 710 17.48 4.23 -20.78
CA ASP A 710 18.45 4.39 -19.68
C ASP A 710 18.20 5.70 -18.94
N VAL A 711 18.67 5.80 -17.70
CA VAL A 711 18.54 7.01 -16.87
C VAL A 711 19.95 7.56 -16.59
N PRO A 712 20.25 8.81 -16.97
CA PRO A 712 21.56 9.40 -16.71
C PRO A 712 21.77 9.68 -15.21
N ASP A 713 23.03 9.72 -14.78
CA ASP A 713 23.38 10.13 -13.42
C ASP A 713 23.07 11.62 -13.22
N GLU A 714 22.49 11.96 -12.08
CA GLU A 714 22.20 13.31 -11.64
C GLU A 714 22.41 13.46 -10.12
N GLU A 715 22.78 14.67 -9.71
CA GLU A 715 22.96 15.03 -8.29
C GLU A 715 21.67 15.67 -7.78
N VAL A 716 21.07 15.08 -6.75
CA VAL A 716 19.84 15.59 -6.13
C VAL A 716 19.94 15.65 -4.62
N PRO A 717 19.24 16.58 -3.94
CA PRO A 717 19.12 16.55 -2.50
C PRO A 717 18.52 15.22 -2.02
N ALA A 718 19.10 14.63 -0.97
CA ALA A 718 18.70 13.33 -0.41
C ALA A 718 17.20 13.25 -0.09
N TRP A 719 16.60 14.36 0.36
CA TRP A 719 15.17 14.41 0.67
C TRP A 719 14.27 14.09 -0.53
N GLN A 720 14.69 14.39 -1.77
CA GLN A 720 13.88 14.14 -2.98
C GLN A 720 13.65 12.64 -3.19
N VAL A 721 14.70 11.83 -2.96
CA VAL A 721 14.71 10.38 -3.20
C VAL A 721 14.50 9.54 -1.95
N SER A 722 14.41 10.18 -0.77
CA SER A 722 14.14 9.49 0.49
C SER A 722 12.81 8.73 0.46
N PRO A 723 12.76 7.42 0.79
CA PRO A 723 11.53 6.64 0.89
C PRO A 723 10.77 6.89 2.20
N THR A 724 11.32 7.68 3.14
CA THR A 724 10.65 8.03 4.39
C THR A 724 9.26 8.63 4.13
N GLY A 725 8.22 8.01 4.71
CA GLY A 725 6.81 8.35 4.50
C GLY A 725 6.07 7.52 3.43
N LEU A 726 6.75 6.65 2.69
CA LEU A 726 6.09 5.69 1.80
C LEU A 726 5.59 4.45 2.57
N SER A 727 4.57 3.81 2.01
CA SER A 727 4.06 2.50 2.41
C SER A 727 4.29 1.46 1.31
N ILE A 728 3.66 0.31 1.47
CA ILE A 728 3.72 -0.83 0.56
C ILE A 728 2.33 -1.29 0.15
N GLU A 729 2.28 -2.06 -0.93
CA GLU A 729 1.10 -2.80 -1.36
C GLU A 729 0.85 -3.96 -0.40
N ALA A 730 1.84 -4.84 -0.26
CA ALA A 730 1.87 -5.99 0.63
C ALA A 730 3.33 -6.32 0.97
N ILE A 731 3.58 -7.10 2.03
CA ILE A 731 4.96 -7.43 2.42
C ILE A 731 5.63 -8.34 1.40
N ASN A 732 4.89 -9.28 0.82
CA ASN A 732 5.42 -10.13 -0.25
C ASN A 732 5.84 -9.28 -1.46
N THR A 733 5.00 -8.34 -1.91
CA THR A 733 5.33 -7.51 -3.07
C THR A 733 6.44 -6.51 -2.74
N TYR A 734 6.52 -5.97 -1.53
CA TYR A 734 7.64 -5.13 -1.09
C TYR A 734 9.02 -5.78 -1.31
N ARG A 735 9.16 -7.06 -0.94
CA ARG A 735 10.42 -7.81 -1.05
C ARG A 735 10.96 -7.86 -2.47
N PHE A 736 10.08 -7.86 -3.48
CA PHE A 736 10.46 -7.92 -4.90
C PHE A 736 10.35 -6.56 -5.60
N ASN A 737 9.37 -5.76 -5.20
CA ASN A 737 8.88 -4.60 -5.93
C ASN A 737 9.11 -3.26 -5.23
N GLY A 738 9.58 -3.25 -3.98
CA GLY A 738 9.85 -2.01 -3.24
C GLY A 738 8.59 -1.28 -2.79
N PHE A 739 8.71 0.04 -2.61
CA PHE A 739 7.63 0.88 -2.08
C PHE A 739 6.58 1.24 -3.14
N THR A 740 5.35 1.52 -2.72
CA THR A 740 4.28 1.99 -3.61
C THR A 740 4.22 3.52 -3.68
N LEU A 741 3.96 4.07 -4.86
CA LEU A 741 3.85 5.53 -5.10
C LEU A 741 2.40 6.06 -5.21
N ASN A 742 1.41 5.28 -4.74
CA ASN A 742 -0.01 5.65 -4.77
C ASN A 742 -0.70 5.54 -3.39
N PRO A 743 -0.36 6.43 -2.43
CA PRO A 743 -0.90 6.42 -1.07
C PRO A 743 -2.29 7.09 -0.97
N ALA A 744 -3.32 6.46 -1.55
CA ALA A 744 -4.69 7.03 -1.58
C ALA A 744 -5.29 7.35 -0.20
N TRP A 745 -4.73 6.79 0.87
CA TRP A 745 -5.10 7.07 2.26
C TRP A 745 -4.60 8.43 2.79
N ALA A 746 -3.63 9.07 2.14
CA ALA A 746 -3.04 10.35 2.59
C ALA A 746 -4.07 11.48 2.84
N PRO A 747 -5.03 11.78 1.93
CA PRO A 747 -6.06 12.78 2.18
C PRO A 747 -6.93 12.49 3.41
N PHE A 748 -7.20 11.21 3.72
CA PHE A 748 -7.98 10.82 4.90
C PHE A 748 -7.19 11.03 6.19
N LEU A 749 -5.88 10.76 6.19
CA LEU A 749 -5.02 11.12 7.33
C LEU A 749 -4.97 12.63 7.58
N LEU A 750 -4.96 13.46 6.53
CA LEU A 750 -5.05 14.93 6.71
C LEU A 750 -6.34 15.34 7.42
N ARG A 751 -7.48 14.79 7.01
CA ARG A 751 -8.79 15.06 7.65
C ARG A 751 -8.82 14.57 9.08
N LEU A 752 -8.38 13.34 9.31
CA LEU A 752 -8.31 12.77 10.65
C LEU A 752 -7.40 13.60 11.57
N ALA A 753 -6.24 14.05 11.08
CA ALA A 753 -5.34 14.94 11.79
C ALA A 753 -6.00 16.29 12.13
N ALA A 754 -6.87 16.82 11.26
CA ALA A 754 -7.62 18.04 11.54
C ALA A 754 -8.68 17.84 12.64
N HIS A 755 -9.35 16.68 12.68
CA HIS A 755 -10.34 16.34 13.70
C HIS A 755 -9.72 16.00 15.06
N THR A 756 -8.53 15.40 15.06
CA THR A 756 -7.86 14.89 16.27
C THR A 756 -6.71 15.77 16.77
N SER A 757 -6.30 16.77 15.97
CA SER A 757 -5.11 17.60 16.23
C SER A 757 -3.80 16.80 16.31
N ASP A 758 -3.71 15.67 15.61
CA ASP A 758 -2.49 14.85 15.55
C ASP A 758 -1.56 15.29 14.42
N ASP A 759 -0.50 16.01 14.77
CA ASP A 759 0.48 16.53 13.80
C ASP A 759 1.33 15.43 13.15
N LEU A 760 1.50 14.26 13.80
CA LEU A 760 2.24 13.16 13.18
C LEU A 760 1.45 12.58 12.01
N LEU A 761 0.13 12.39 12.17
CA LEU A 761 -0.72 11.95 11.06
C LEU A 761 -0.67 12.92 9.87
N ARG A 762 -0.66 14.23 10.15
CA ARG A 762 -0.53 15.28 9.12
C ARG A 762 0.79 15.19 8.37
N ASP A 763 1.89 15.02 9.09
CA ASP A 763 3.23 14.96 8.49
C ASP A 763 3.46 13.67 7.72
N VAL A 764 2.88 12.55 8.17
CA VAL A 764 2.87 11.28 7.42
C VAL A 764 2.15 11.47 6.09
N ALA A 765 0.97 12.08 6.10
CA ALA A 765 0.23 12.38 4.86
C ALA A 765 1.03 13.29 3.91
N HIS A 766 1.67 14.34 4.45
CA HIS A 766 2.51 15.27 3.68
C HIS A 766 3.69 14.56 3.01
N ASN A 767 4.43 13.76 3.76
CA ASN A 767 5.62 13.06 3.25
C ASN A 767 5.29 11.90 2.28
N ALA A 768 4.07 11.36 2.37
CA ALA A 768 3.58 10.32 1.46
C ALA A 768 3.33 10.85 0.04
N LEU A 769 2.93 12.13 -0.12
CA LEU A 769 2.44 12.67 -1.40
C LEU A 769 3.21 13.86 -1.93
N VAL A 770 3.53 14.86 -1.10
CA VAL A 770 4.09 16.14 -1.57
C VAL A 770 5.47 15.93 -2.19
N GLY A 771 5.67 16.45 -3.41
CA GLY A 771 6.95 16.36 -4.13
C GLY A 771 7.38 14.94 -4.49
N ARG A 772 6.46 13.96 -4.53
CA ARG A 772 6.73 12.57 -4.94
C ARG A 772 6.53 12.34 -6.43
N PHE A 773 5.87 13.27 -7.12
CA PHE A 773 5.56 13.17 -8.53
C PHE A 773 5.13 14.53 -9.09
N THR A 774 5.38 14.76 -10.38
CA THR A 774 4.90 15.94 -11.14
C THR A 774 3.97 15.55 -12.30
N ASN A 775 3.86 14.25 -12.56
CA ASN A 775 2.89 13.57 -13.43
C ASN A 775 2.80 12.11 -12.92
N TYR A 776 2.21 11.15 -13.65
CA TYR A 776 2.14 9.76 -13.19
C TYR A 776 3.55 9.17 -13.01
N PRO A 777 3.96 8.79 -11.79
CA PRO A 777 5.35 8.43 -11.50
C PRO A 777 5.66 6.95 -11.73
N GLY A 778 4.73 6.18 -12.30
CA GLY A 778 4.73 4.72 -12.19
C GLY A 778 4.17 4.26 -10.84
N TYR A 779 4.46 3.03 -10.45
CA TYR A 779 3.83 2.40 -9.29
C TYR A 779 4.83 1.96 -8.21
N TYR A 780 5.97 1.41 -8.61
CA TYR A 780 6.93 0.77 -7.72
C TYR A 780 8.25 1.55 -7.63
N TYR A 781 8.65 1.94 -6.42
CA TYR A 781 9.92 2.63 -6.16
C TYR A 781 10.95 1.63 -5.60
N ARG A 782 11.95 1.26 -6.42
CA ARG A 782 12.89 0.14 -6.17
C ARG A 782 14.36 0.53 -5.99
N GLN A 783 14.66 1.82 -6.13
CA GLN A 783 16.01 2.37 -5.96
C GLN A 783 15.89 3.87 -5.75
N PHE A 784 16.96 4.51 -5.27
CA PHE A 784 17.05 5.96 -5.37
C PHE A 784 17.14 6.37 -6.84
N THR A 785 16.12 7.09 -7.30
CA THR A 785 16.01 7.69 -8.63
C THR A 785 15.11 8.92 -8.53
N ALA A 786 15.41 9.98 -9.29
CA ALA A 786 14.60 11.20 -9.35
C ALA A 786 13.98 11.42 -10.75
N HIS A 787 14.31 10.58 -11.72
CA HIS A 787 13.81 10.71 -13.10
C HIS A 787 12.28 10.63 -13.21
N HIS A 788 11.62 9.83 -12.36
CA HIS A 788 10.15 9.73 -12.28
C HIS A 788 9.46 11.03 -11.80
N LEU A 789 10.21 11.97 -11.22
CA LEU A 789 9.68 13.25 -10.77
C LEU A 789 9.41 14.20 -11.94
N ARG A 790 9.99 13.96 -13.12
CA ARG A 790 9.88 14.85 -14.28
C ARG A 790 8.46 14.78 -14.89
N PRO A 791 7.90 15.91 -15.33
CA PRO A 791 6.53 15.94 -15.86
C PRO A 791 6.35 15.13 -17.15
N ASP A 792 7.42 14.92 -17.91
CA ASP A 792 7.44 14.18 -19.17
C ASP A 792 7.77 12.68 -19.00
N PHE A 793 8.10 12.22 -17.79
CA PHE A 793 8.41 10.80 -17.51
C PHE A 793 7.41 9.79 -18.10
N PRO A 794 6.07 9.93 -17.96
CA PRO A 794 5.12 8.96 -18.50
C PRO A 794 5.03 8.97 -20.04
N TYR A 795 5.67 9.94 -20.72
CA TYR A 795 5.80 9.97 -22.18
C TYR A 795 7.18 9.48 -22.65
N THR A 796 8.22 9.65 -21.84
CA THR A 796 9.60 9.38 -22.26
C THR A 796 10.13 8.05 -21.75
N GLY A 797 9.69 7.60 -20.58
CA GLY A 797 10.21 6.41 -19.89
C GLY A 797 11.60 6.67 -19.30
N PRO A 798 12.38 5.63 -18.96
CA PRO A 798 12.13 4.23 -19.30
C PRO A 798 11.03 3.60 -18.44
N PHE A 799 10.23 2.73 -19.09
CA PHE A 799 9.10 2.02 -18.48
C PHE A 799 9.46 1.38 -17.12
N GLY A 800 10.58 0.67 -17.05
CA GLY A 800 10.99 -0.11 -15.88
C GLY A 800 11.71 0.67 -14.77
N ASN A 801 11.87 1.99 -14.84
CA ASN A 801 12.54 2.73 -13.75
C ASN A 801 11.71 2.70 -12.45
N THR A 802 10.40 2.90 -12.58
CA THR A 802 9.41 2.83 -11.49
C THR A 802 8.13 2.09 -11.89
N THR A 803 8.17 1.40 -13.03
CA THR A 803 7.12 0.55 -13.63
C THR A 803 5.79 1.26 -13.85
N VAL A 804 5.42 1.47 -15.11
CA VAL A 804 4.19 2.19 -15.47
C VAL A 804 2.99 1.23 -15.47
N TYR A 805 2.14 1.32 -14.45
CA TYR A 805 0.84 0.64 -14.39
C TYR A 805 -0.23 1.60 -14.90
N TYR A 806 -0.48 1.60 -16.22
CA TYR A 806 -1.38 2.58 -16.86
C TYR A 806 -2.75 2.71 -16.18
N HIS A 807 -3.34 1.58 -15.79
CA HIS A 807 -4.63 1.55 -15.09
C HIS A 807 -4.63 2.17 -13.69
N HIS A 808 -3.48 2.41 -13.07
CA HIS A 808 -3.37 3.14 -11.78
C HIS A 808 -3.26 4.66 -11.96
N ALA A 809 -3.03 5.17 -13.18
CA ALA A 809 -2.89 6.61 -13.39
C ALA A 809 -4.18 7.41 -13.08
N PRO A 810 -5.41 6.93 -13.39
CA PRO A 810 -6.64 7.56 -12.93
C PRO A 810 -6.76 7.62 -11.40
N ALA A 811 -6.35 6.55 -10.71
CA ALA A 811 -6.29 6.48 -9.26
C ALA A 811 -5.32 7.53 -8.67
N GLN A 812 -4.16 7.73 -9.31
CA GLN A 812 -3.21 8.79 -8.94
C GLN A 812 -3.84 10.19 -9.08
N LEU A 813 -4.62 10.43 -10.14
CA LEU A 813 -5.36 11.68 -10.34
C LEU A 813 -6.41 11.90 -9.25
N GLY A 814 -7.20 10.87 -8.93
CA GLY A 814 -8.20 10.93 -7.85
C GLY A 814 -7.58 11.30 -6.51
N MET A 815 -6.50 10.61 -6.14
CA MET A 815 -5.72 10.91 -4.94
C MET A 815 -5.18 12.35 -4.92
N ALA A 816 -4.62 12.82 -6.03
CA ALA A 816 -4.01 14.14 -6.11
C ALA A 816 -5.05 15.27 -5.97
N ILE A 817 -6.23 15.12 -6.59
CA ILE A 817 -7.34 16.06 -6.44
C ILE A 817 -7.86 16.07 -5.00
N ASP A 818 -8.08 14.89 -4.41
CA ASP A 818 -8.58 14.76 -3.05
C ASP A 818 -7.61 15.38 -2.03
N TYR A 819 -6.32 15.05 -2.11
CA TYR A 819 -5.31 15.64 -1.24
C TYR A 819 -5.21 17.16 -1.40
N LEU A 820 -5.20 17.66 -2.64
CA LEU A 820 -5.16 19.09 -2.91
C LEU A 820 -6.30 19.80 -2.18
N ILE A 821 -7.54 19.36 -2.37
CA ILE A 821 -8.70 19.99 -1.75
C ILE A 821 -8.69 19.80 -0.22
N ALA A 822 -8.37 18.59 0.27
CA ALA A 822 -8.24 18.31 1.70
C ALA A 822 -7.23 19.23 2.39
N GLU A 823 -6.11 19.53 1.74
CA GLU A 823 -5.09 20.44 2.27
C GLU A 823 -5.65 21.85 2.45
N HIS A 824 -6.34 22.40 1.46
CA HIS A 824 -6.96 23.73 1.56
C HIS A 824 -8.09 23.77 2.60
N GLU A 825 -8.93 22.73 2.67
CA GLU A 825 -10.01 22.63 3.66
C GLU A 825 -9.45 22.57 5.09
N THR A 826 -8.53 21.65 5.35
CA THR A 826 -7.96 21.43 6.69
C THR A 826 -7.10 22.61 7.15
N ARG A 827 -6.26 23.19 6.28
CA ARG A 827 -5.46 24.38 6.62
C ARG A 827 -6.32 25.62 6.83
N SER A 828 -7.47 25.74 6.17
CA SER A 828 -8.43 26.84 6.43
C SER A 828 -9.23 26.69 7.73
N GLY A 829 -9.17 25.52 8.40
CA GLY A 829 -10.01 25.23 9.55
C GLY A 829 -11.49 25.09 9.19
N GLY A 830 -11.79 24.63 7.96
CA GLY A 830 -13.15 24.48 7.44
C GLY A 830 -13.82 25.76 6.95
N ALA A 831 -13.10 26.89 6.91
CA ALA A 831 -13.58 28.13 6.28
C ALA A 831 -13.70 27.99 4.75
N ILE A 832 -12.91 27.10 4.16
CA ILE A 832 -13.07 26.56 2.81
C ILE A 832 -13.64 25.15 2.95
N HIS A 833 -14.70 24.85 2.22
CA HIS A 833 -15.31 23.52 2.22
C HIS A 833 -16.19 23.32 1.01
N PHE A 834 -16.02 22.19 0.33
CA PHE A 834 -16.82 21.81 -0.83
C PHE A 834 -17.44 20.42 -0.65
N PRO A 835 -18.72 20.24 -1.03
CA PRO A 835 -19.34 18.92 -0.99
C PRO A 835 -18.58 17.91 -1.86
N ALA A 836 -18.37 16.72 -1.31
CA ALA A 836 -17.73 15.61 -2.00
C ALA A 836 -18.56 14.33 -1.90
N GLU A 837 -18.33 13.42 -2.82
CA GLU A 837 -18.83 12.05 -2.74
C GLU A 837 -17.67 11.09 -2.50
N PHE A 838 -17.93 10.04 -1.71
CA PHE A 838 -16.93 9.03 -1.39
C PHE A 838 -17.06 7.86 -2.37
N GLU A 839 -16.04 7.69 -3.19
CA GLU A 839 -15.92 6.59 -4.13
C GLU A 839 -15.02 5.52 -3.53
N GLN A 840 -15.49 4.26 -3.54
CA GLN A 840 -14.68 3.10 -3.21
C GLN A 840 -14.75 2.10 -4.36
N ASN A 841 -13.60 1.79 -4.94
CA ASN A 841 -13.46 0.74 -5.94
C ASN A 841 -13.02 -0.55 -5.27
N TYR A 842 -11.73 -0.89 -5.34
CA TYR A 842 -11.13 -2.08 -4.75
C TYR A 842 -9.88 -1.74 -3.95
N VAL A 843 -9.58 -2.52 -2.92
CA VAL A 843 -8.39 -2.33 -2.06
C VAL A 843 -8.38 -0.92 -1.44
N TRP A 844 -7.31 -0.15 -1.57
CA TRP A 844 -7.22 1.20 -1.00
C TRP A 844 -7.60 2.28 -2.00
N PHE A 845 -8.07 1.93 -3.21
CA PHE A 845 -8.54 2.92 -4.19
C PHE A 845 -9.90 3.47 -3.76
N ALA A 846 -9.81 4.46 -2.87
CA ALA A 846 -10.90 5.19 -2.28
C ALA A 846 -10.56 6.68 -2.24
N TYR A 847 -11.51 7.53 -2.63
CA TYR A 847 -11.28 8.97 -2.83
C TYR A 847 -12.53 9.78 -2.56
N ARG A 848 -12.34 11.06 -2.22
CA ARG A 848 -13.40 12.07 -2.33
C ARG A 848 -13.39 12.76 -3.69
N ILE A 849 -14.54 12.77 -4.35
CA ILE A 849 -14.73 13.37 -5.68
C ILE A 849 -15.63 14.60 -5.60
N TYR A 850 -15.29 15.63 -6.37
CA TYR A 850 -15.81 17.00 -6.22
C TYR A 850 -16.45 17.55 -7.51
N GLY A 851 -17.02 18.77 -7.43
CA GLY A 851 -17.48 19.56 -8.59
C GLY A 851 -18.99 19.50 -8.89
N HIS A 852 -19.74 18.67 -8.16
CA HIS A 852 -21.16 18.44 -8.43
C HIS A 852 -22.10 19.44 -7.73
N ARG A 853 -21.63 20.15 -6.69
CA ARG A 853 -22.40 21.14 -5.92
C ARG A 853 -21.52 22.33 -5.49
N PRO A 854 -22.11 23.51 -5.25
CA PRO A 854 -21.38 24.64 -4.69
C PRO A 854 -21.07 24.40 -3.21
N GLY A 855 -20.03 25.08 -2.73
CA GLY A 855 -19.57 25.06 -1.34
C GLY A 855 -19.50 26.45 -0.74
N ARG A 856 -18.57 26.61 0.21
CA ARG A 856 -18.31 27.86 0.91
C ARG A 856 -16.82 28.21 0.90
N PHE A 857 -16.52 29.50 0.87
CA PHE A 857 -15.16 30.02 0.87
C PHE A 857 -15.09 31.32 1.68
N HIS A 858 -14.59 31.25 2.92
CA HIS A 858 -14.39 32.42 3.80
C HIS A 858 -15.57 33.40 3.83
N GLY A 859 -16.78 32.88 4.09
CA GLY A 859 -18.01 33.66 4.17
C GLY A 859 -18.71 33.91 2.83
N ALA A 860 -18.12 33.53 1.69
CA ALA A 860 -18.82 33.44 0.41
C ALA A 860 -19.49 32.06 0.29
N ASP A 861 -20.81 32.02 0.31
CA ASP A 861 -21.61 30.80 0.11
C ASP A 861 -22.05 30.67 -1.35
N GLY A 862 -22.33 29.44 -1.79
CA GLY A 862 -22.83 29.19 -3.14
C GLY A 862 -21.77 29.30 -4.23
N VAL A 863 -20.49 29.22 -3.86
CA VAL A 863 -19.36 29.27 -4.81
C VAL A 863 -19.00 27.88 -5.31
N TRP A 864 -18.59 27.76 -6.56
CA TRP A 864 -18.25 26.50 -7.21
C TRP A 864 -16.75 26.34 -7.37
N LEU A 865 -16.20 25.16 -7.04
CA LEU A 865 -14.79 24.85 -7.33
C LEU A 865 -14.50 25.02 -8.82
N TRP A 866 -13.43 25.74 -9.14
CA TRP A 866 -13.07 26.09 -10.50
C TRP A 866 -11.56 25.96 -10.68
N LEU A 867 -11.13 24.89 -11.36
CA LEU A 867 -9.74 24.52 -11.57
C LEU A 867 -9.38 24.39 -13.07
N PRO A 868 -9.73 25.32 -13.97
CA PRO A 868 -9.22 25.22 -15.31
C PRO A 868 -7.72 25.50 -15.38
N LYS A 869 -7.02 24.73 -16.22
CA LYS A 869 -5.60 24.91 -16.48
C LYS A 869 -5.31 26.34 -16.93
N GLY A 870 -4.37 26.99 -16.24
CA GLY A 870 -3.91 28.34 -16.54
C GLY A 870 -4.75 29.48 -15.95
N LEU A 871 -5.84 29.20 -15.21
CA LEU A 871 -6.65 30.22 -14.54
C LEU A 871 -5.83 31.09 -13.60
N VAL A 872 -5.00 30.46 -12.78
CA VAL A 872 -4.06 31.10 -11.86
C VAL A 872 -2.66 30.68 -12.27
N ARG A 873 -1.79 31.66 -12.48
CA ARG A 873 -0.35 31.47 -12.69
C ARG A 873 0.41 32.08 -11.52
N LEU A 874 1.33 31.31 -10.97
CA LEU A 874 2.21 31.70 -9.87
C LEU A 874 3.66 31.70 -10.37
N ASP A 875 4.51 32.50 -9.73
CA ASP A 875 5.95 32.63 -10.03
C ASP A 875 6.83 31.65 -9.22
N THR A 876 6.23 30.61 -8.64
CA THR A 876 6.90 29.55 -7.89
C THR A 876 6.13 28.23 -7.98
N GLU A 877 6.83 27.10 -8.02
CA GLU A 877 6.19 25.78 -7.92
C GLU A 877 5.83 25.39 -6.48
N GLN A 878 6.32 26.11 -5.47
CA GLN A 878 6.13 25.74 -4.05
C GLN A 878 4.72 26.00 -3.52
N VAL A 879 3.86 26.66 -4.30
CA VAL A 879 2.53 27.05 -3.87
C VAL A 879 1.48 26.35 -4.72
N ASN A 880 0.60 25.62 -4.05
CA ASN A 880 -0.57 25.00 -4.66
C ASN A 880 -1.74 25.99 -4.62
N TRP A 881 -2.67 25.85 -5.54
CA TRP A 881 -3.87 26.68 -5.57
C TRP A 881 -5.15 25.89 -5.87
N ILE A 882 -6.24 26.33 -5.27
CA ILE A 882 -7.60 26.06 -5.74
C ILE A 882 -8.33 27.39 -5.92
N ALA A 883 -9.28 27.43 -6.85
CA ALA A 883 -10.15 28.59 -7.01
C ALA A 883 -11.62 28.19 -6.94
N ALA A 884 -12.47 29.19 -6.70
CA ALA A 884 -13.91 29.03 -6.76
C ALA A 884 -14.56 30.31 -7.29
N GLU A 885 -15.67 30.17 -8.00
CA GLU A 885 -16.40 31.30 -8.57
C GLU A 885 -17.84 31.36 -8.04
N GLY A 886 -18.35 32.57 -7.83
CA GLY A 886 -19.69 32.85 -7.34
C GLY A 886 -20.45 33.85 -8.21
N GLY A 887 -20.22 33.85 -9.52
CA GLY A 887 -20.77 34.82 -10.47
C GLY A 887 -19.95 36.11 -10.51
N ASP A 888 -20.08 36.99 -9.51
CA ASP A 888 -19.36 38.28 -9.43
C ASP A 888 -18.14 38.28 -8.51
N VAL A 889 -17.87 37.13 -7.88
CA VAL A 889 -16.76 36.89 -6.96
C VAL A 889 -15.86 35.77 -7.48
N LEU A 890 -14.55 35.99 -7.43
CA LEU A 890 -13.53 34.96 -7.61
C LEU A 890 -12.77 34.75 -6.31
N CYS A 891 -12.75 33.52 -5.82
CA CYS A 891 -11.98 33.10 -4.66
C CYS A 891 -10.76 32.29 -5.12
N VAL A 892 -9.59 32.55 -4.54
CA VAL A 892 -8.35 31.79 -4.77
C VAL A 892 -7.75 31.46 -3.41
N SER A 893 -7.46 30.19 -3.16
CA SER A 893 -6.73 29.73 -1.98
C SER A 893 -5.34 29.26 -2.39
N LEU A 894 -4.33 29.61 -1.61
CA LEU A 894 -2.93 29.31 -1.87
C LEU A 894 -2.34 28.58 -0.67
N THR A 895 -1.75 27.41 -0.84
CA THR A 895 -1.05 26.67 0.23
C THR A 895 0.42 26.49 -0.11
N ASN A 896 1.29 26.73 0.88
CA ASN A 896 2.73 26.61 0.68
C ASN A 896 3.19 25.20 1.06
N ALA A 897 3.86 24.50 0.13
CA ALA A 897 4.43 23.19 0.38
C ALA A 897 5.73 23.28 1.22
N ALA A 898 6.45 24.41 1.15
CA ALA A 898 7.71 24.60 1.84
C ALA A 898 7.53 25.06 3.29
N ALA A 899 8.50 24.70 4.15
CA ALA A 899 8.58 25.15 5.54
C ALA A 899 8.94 26.64 5.68
N ALA A 900 9.55 27.23 4.67
CA ALA A 900 9.88 28.65 4.65
C ALA A 900 8.71 29.48 4.10
N PRO A 901 8.47 30.70 4.62
CA PRO A 901 7.48 31.60 4.04
C PRO A 901 7.86 32.00 2.61
N THR A 902 6.85 32.19 1.76
CA THR A 902 7.00 32.48 0.33
C THR A 902 6.19 33.72 -0.05
N THR A 903 6.80 34.64 -0.81
CA THR A 903 6.10 35.75 -1.47
C THR A 903 5.82 35.35 -2.90
N VAL A 904 4.56 35.49 -3.35
CA VAL A 904 4.11 35.02 -4.66
C VAL A 904 3.32 36.09 -5.38
N THR A 905 3.54 36.21 -6.68
CA THR A 905 2.71 37.01 -7.58
C THR A 905 1.62 36.13 -8.21
N VAL A 906 0.38 36.36 -7.81
CA VAL A 906 -0.81 35.74 -8.40
C VAL A 906 -1.14 36.48 -9.70
N THR A 907 -1.17 35.77 -10.82
CA THR A 907 -1.64 36.29 -12.11
C THR A 907 -2.86 35.50 -12.57
N LEU A 908 -3.99 36.19 -12.75
CA LEU A 908 -5.24 35.59 -13.24
C LEU A 908 -5.30 35.59 -14.77
N ASP A 909 -5.98 34.60 -15.35
CA ASP A 909 -6.19 34.53 -16.79
C ASP A 909 -7.17 35.62 -17.26
N ALA A 910 -6.68 36.60 -18.02
CA ALA A 910 -7.47 37.72 -18.52
C ALA A 910 -8.62 37.30 -19.46
N ALA A 911 -8.52 36.13 -20.11
CA ALA A 911 -9.58 35.62 -20.97
C ALA A 911 -10.77 35.07 -20.17
N ARG A 912 -10.52 34.55 -18.97
CA ARG A 912 -11.53 33.94 -18.08
C ARG A 912 -11.99 34.90 -17.00
N VAL A 913 -11.12 35.82 -16.57
CA VAL A 913 -11.38 36.81 -15.52
C VAL A 913 -11.21 38.22 -16.11
N PRO A 914 -12.24 38.73 -16.81
CA PRO A 914 -12.17 40.03 -17.46
C PRO A 914 -12.06 41.15 -16.41
N MET A 915 -11.02 41.96 -16.51
CA MET A 915 -10.85 43.18 -15.71
C MET A 915 -10.54 44.37 -16.61
N THR A 916 -10.99 45.55 -16.21
CA THR A 916 -10.64 46.79 -16.92
C THR A 916 -9.18 47.15 -16.66
N PRO A 917 -8.34 47.32 -17.70
CA PRO A 917 -6.92 47.66 -17.52
C PRO A 917 -6.72 48.93 -16.69
N GLY A 918 -5.78 48.89 -15.74
CA GLY A 918 -5.43 49.99 -14.83
C GLY A 918 -6.46 50.31 -13.75
N VAL A 919 -7.61 49.61 -13.73
CA VAL A 919 -8.64 49.80 -12.70
C VAL A 919 -8.40 48.81 -11.56
N PRO A 920 -8.29 49.26 -10.30
CA PRO A 920 -8.19 48.38 -9.16
C PRO A 920 -9.53 47.72 -8.84
N TYR A 921 -9.54 46.39 -8.80
CA TYR A 921 -10.66 45.58 -8.32
C TYR A 921 -10.46 45.33 -6.83
N ARG A 922 -11.51 45.50 -6.03
CA ARG A 922 -11.46 45.25 -4.58
C ARG A 922 -11.16 43.78 -4.32
N ALA A 923 -10.24 43.52 -3.39
CA ALA A 923 -9.99 42.18 -2.89
C ALA A 923 -9.87 42.14 -1.36
N ALA A 924 -10.01 40.95 -0.80
CA ALA A 924 -9.67 40.63 0.58
C ALA A 924 -8.59 39.54 0.60
N VAL A 925 -7.57 39.71 1.45
CA VAL A 925 -6.50 38.73 1.67
C VAL A 925 -6.61 38.20 3.10
N ILE A 926 -6.68 36.89 3.27
CA ILE A 926 -6.82 36.23 4.56
C ILE A 926 -5.64 35.28 4.72
N ARG A 927 -4.78 35.49 5.72
CA ARG A 927 -3.59 34.65 5.99
C ARG A 927 -3.81 33.80 7.22
N ASP A 928 -3.52 32.50 7.15
CA ASP A 928 -3.50 31.55 8.28
C ASP A 928 -4.71 31.65 9.22
N ARG A 929 -5.92 31.72 8.63
CA ARG A 929 -7.20 31.85 9.35
C ARG A 929 -7.36 33.16 10.13
N GLY A 930 -6.54 34.16 9.84
CA GLY A 930 -6.62 35.50 10.41
C GLY A 930 -7.78 36.33 9.86
N GLU A 931 -7.79 37.60 10.25
CA GLU A 931 -8.77 38.58 9.76
C GLU A 931 -8.53 38.94 8.29
N ALA A 932 -9.60 39.34 7.60
CA ALA A 932 -9.52 39.76 6.21
C ALA A 932 -8.86 41.15 6.08
N GLU A 933 -7.73 41.21 5.37
CA GLU A 933 -7.01 42.44 5.03
C GLU A 933 -7.51 43.00 3.68
N PRO A 934 -7.88 44.29 3.58
CA PRO A 934 -8.21 44.91 2.30
C PRO A 934 -7.02 44.90 1.33
N ALA A 935 -7.27 44.52 0.08
CA ALA A 935 -6.29 44.54 -1.01
C ALA A 935 -6.95 44.98 -2.32
N SER A 936 -6.16 45.10 -3.38
CA SER A 936 -6.67 45.35 -4.73
C SER A 936 -5.92 44.52 -5.77
N VAL A 937 -6.66 43.94 -6.71
CA VAL A 937 -6.10 43.32 -7.91
C VAL A 937 -6.08 44.35 -9.02
N VAL A 938 -4.94 44.53 -9.68
CA VAL A 938 -4.78 45.45 -10.82
C VAL A 938 -4.15 44.68 -11.96
N ASP A 939 -4.70 44.82 -13.17
CA ASP A 939 -4.20 44.11 -14.37
C ASP A 939 -4.03 42.59 -14.11
N GLN A 940 -5.05 41.98 -13.50
CA GLN A 940 -5.10 40.57 -13.12
C GLN A 940 -4.00 40.11 -12.14
N ARG A 941 -3.29 41.04 -11.49
CA ARG A 941 -2.14 40.73 -10.64
C ARG A 941 -2.31 41.17 -9.20
N LEU A 942 -1.81 40.35 -8.29
CA LEU A 942 -1.69 40.65 -6.86
C LEU A 942 -0.50 39.89 -6.27
N THR A 943 0.34 40.57 -5.49
CA THR A 943 1.41 39.92 -4.73
C THR A 943 0.97 39.67 -3.30
N VAL A 944 1.17 38.45 -2.80
CA VAL A 944 0.79 38.03 -1.44
C VAL A 944 1.93 37.28 -0.76
N ASN A 945 1.94 37.33 0.57
CA ASN A 945 2.81 36.49 1.41
C ASN A 945 2.02 35.28 1.91
N ILE A 946 2.69 34.14 1.98
CA ILE A 946 2.17 32.87 2.48
C ILE A 946 3.18 32.34 3.49
N SER A 947 2.75 31.97 4.69
CA SER A 947 3.64 31.42 5.70
C SER A 947 4.13 30.02 5.31
N GLY A 948 5.18 29.54 5.99
CA GLY A 948 5.69 28.18 5.79
C GLY A 948 4.63 27.15 6.19
N HIS A 949 4.35 26.17 5.31
CA HIS A 949 3.23 25.23 5.45
C HIS A 949 1.87 25.91 5.70
N GLY A 950 1.75 27.20 5.39
CA GLY A 950 0.56 27.99 5.66
C GLY A 950 -0.44 28.02 4.53
N ILE A 951 -1.40 28.93 4.69
CA ILE A 951 -2.47 29.20 3.72
C ILE A 951 -2.74 30.70 3.58
N THR A 952 -2.97 31.16 2.35
CA THR A 952 -3.46 32.51 2.07
C THR A 952 -4.62 32.44 1.09
N ALA A 953 -5.77 33.01 1.48
CA ALA A 953 -6.93 33.17 0.61
C ALA A 953 -7.00 34.59 0.04
N VAL A 954 -7.44 34.71 -1.20
CA VAL A 954 -7.70 35.97 -1.93
C VAL A 954 -9.12 35.91 -2.45
N ILE A 955 -9.96 36.87 -2.07
CA ILE A 955 -11.33 37.01 -2.58
C ILE A 955 -11.40 38.29 -3.39
N VAL A 956 -11.67 38.21 -4.69
CA VAL A 956 -11.76 39.34 -5.61
C VAL A 956 -13.23 39.60 -5.92
N TYR A 957 -13.66 40.85 -5.75
CA TYR A 957 -15.05 41.26 -5.89
C TYR A 957 -15.28 42.05 -7.18
N GLY A 958 -16.49 41.91 -7.74
CA GLY A 958 -16.94 42.70 -8.89
C GLY A 958 -16.27 42.31 -10.20
N VAL A 959 -15.75 41.08 -10.32
CA VAL A 959 -15.05 40.58 -11.52
C VAL A 959 -16.00 40.04 -12.59
N GLY A 960 -17.28 39.91 -12.28
CA GLY A 960 -18.24 39.15 -13.09
C GLY A 960 -19.31 39.97 -13.83
N PRO A 961 -20.35 39.27 -14.34
CA PRO A 961 -20.57 37.83 -14.17
C PRO A 961 -19.55 36.97 -14.93
N LEU A 962 -18.95 36.00 -14.25
CA LEU A 962 -18.13 34.95 -14.84
C LEU A 962 -19.07 33.92 -15.51
N ASP A 963 -18.82 33.59 -16.77
CA ASP A 963 -19.65 32.64 -17.52
C ASP A 963 -19.02 31.24 -17.48
N VAL A 964 -19.48 30.41 -16.54
CA VAL A 964 -19.04 29.01 -16.41
C VAL A 964 -20.26 28.09 -16.56
N PRO A 965 -20.48 27.48 -17.75
CA PRO A 965 -21.69 26.69 -18.04
C PRO A 965 -21.98 25.59 -17.00
N LEU A 966 -20.93 24.92 -16.52
CA LEU A 966 -21.05 23.85 -15.52
C LEU A 966 -21.59 24.34 -14.17
N HIS A 967 -21.47 25.61 -13.82
CA HIS A 967 -21.83 26.12 -12.49
C HIS A 967 -23.24 26.73 -12.43
N ARG A 968 -23.99 26.65 -13.53
CA ARG A 968 -25.38 27.08 -13.59
C ARG A 968 -26.25 26.09 -12.79
N THR A 969 -27.19 26.63 -12.02
CA THR A 969 -28.10 25.84 -11.17
C THR A 969 -29.41 25.46 -11.88
N ASP A 970 -29.53 25.70 -13.18
CA ASP A 970 -30.70 25.27 -13.94
C ASP A 970 -30.82 23.74 -13.88
N ALA A 971 -32.04 23.23 -13.79
CA ALA A 971 -32.29 21.80 -13.73
C ALA A 971 -31.83 21.14 -15.05
N THR A 972 -30.66 20.49 -15.03
CA THR A 972 -30.21 19.61 -16.10
C THR A 972 -31.29 18.56 -16.34
N PRO A 973 -31.67 18.26 -17.59
CA PRO A 973 -32.61 17.19 -17.87
C PRO A 973 -32.12 15.89 -17.26
N VAL A 974 -33.05 15.13 -16.70
CA VAL A 974 -32.76 13.80 -16.16
C VAL A 974 -32.78 12.79 -17.30
N GLY A 975 -31.73 11.98 -17.36
CA GLY A 975 -31.59 10.91 -18.35
C GLY A 975 -32.65 9.83 -18.15
N ALA A 976 -32.87 9.06 -19.20
CA ALA A 976 -33.78 7.91 -19.21
C ALA A 976 -33.02 6.64 -19.53
N HIS A 977 -33.51 5.50 -19.06
CA HIS A 977 -32.92 4.20 -19.34
C HIS A 977 -33.99 3.14 -19.53
N HIS A 978 -33.63 2.07 -20.22
CA HIS A 978 -34.44 0.87 -20.37
C HIS A 978 -33.55 -0.35 -20.49
N PHE A 979 -33.78 -1.34 -19.65
CA PHE A 979 -33.10 -2.63 -19.65
C PHE A 979 -34.11 -3.70 -20.09
N ASP A 980 -33.87 -4.35 -21.24
CA ASP A 980 -34.75 -5.36 -21.82
C ASP A 980 -33.98 -6.65 -22.13
N ASP A 981 -34.61 -7.79 -21.85
CA ASP A 981 -34.13 -9.10 -22.26
C ASP A 981 -34.99 -9.60 -23.43
N GLY A 982 -34.53 -9.30 -24.63
CA GLY A 982 -35.27 -9.50 -25.86
C GLY A 982 -34.85 -10.73 -26.67
N PRO A 983 -35.42 -10.93 -27.88
CA PRO A 983 -35.05 -12.03 -28.79
C PRO A 983 -33.60 -11.97 -29.30
N VAL A 984 -32.92 -10.84 -29.12
CA VAL A 984 -31.50 -10.62 -29.46
C VAL A 984 -30.57 -10.73 -28.23
N GLY A 985 -31.09 -11.13 -27.07
CA GLY A 985 -30.39 -11.10 -25.79
C GLY A 985 -30.64 -9.80 -25.00
N PRO A 986 -29.93 -9.59 -23.88
CA PRO A 986 -29.98 -8.35 -23.12
C PRO A 986 -29.60 -7.15 -23.98
N VAL A 987 -30.43 -6.11 -23.97
CA VAL A 987 -30.20 -4.82 -24.61
C VAL A 987 -30.49 -3.71 -23.61
N ARG A 988 -29.56 -2.77 -23.46
CA ARG A 988 -29.76 -1.59 -22.61
C ARG A 988 -29.64 -0.33 -23.45
N GLY A 989 -30.60 0.57 -23.30
CA GLY A 989 -30.55 1.94 -23.82
C GLY A 989 -30.49 2.91 -22.65
N ILE A 990 -29.57 3.87 -22.69
CA ILE A 990 -29.33 4.85 -21.64
C ILE A 990 -29.12 6.20 -22.29
N LEU A 991 -29.85 7.23 -21.87
CA LEU A 991 -29.57 8.61 -22.20
C LEU A 991 -28.71 9.21 -21.09
N ILE A 992 -27.53 9.71 -21.46
CA ILE A 992 -26.53 10.30 -20.56
C ILE A 992 -26.47 11.80 -20.86
N PRO A 993 -27.20 12.65 -20.10
CA PRO A 993 -27.11 14.09 -20.24
C PRO A 993 -25.70 14.58 -19.93
N LYS A 994 -25.13 15.44 -20.79
CA LYS A 994 -23.85 16.09 -20.50
C LYS A 994 -24.08 17.09 -19.35
N PRO A 995 -23.18 17.15 -18.33
CA PRO A 995 -23.42 17.98 -17.14
C PRO A 995 -23.57 19.48 -17.41
N ASP A 996 -23.07 19.99 -18.54
CA ASP A 996 -23.22 21.40 -18.95
C ASP A 996 -24.59 21.72 -19.60
N GLY A 997 -25.44 20.71 -19.79
CA GLY A 997 -26.77 20.87 -20.39
C GLY A 997 -26.74 21.15 -21.90
N SER A 998 -25.62 20.90 -22.60
CA SER A 998 -25.52 21.19 -24.04
C SER A 998 -26.13 20.10 -24.94
N ARG A 999 -26.16 18.83 -24.47
CA ARG A 999 -26.65 17.66 -25.21
C ARG A 999 -26.83 16.45 -24.29
N TYR A 1000 -27.43 15.37 -24.82
CA TYR A 1000 -27.31 14.03 -24.21
C TYR A 1000 -26.64 13.05 -25.17
N HIS A 1001 -26.10 11.96 -24.61
CA HIS A 1001 -25.54 10.85 -25.35
C HIS A 1001 -26.46 9.63 -25.20
N ALA A 1002 -27.04 9.16 -26.30
CA ALA A 1002 -27.78 7.92 -26.32
C ALA A 1002 -26.80 6.75 -26.45
N TYR A 1003 -26.55 6.08 -25.32
CA TYR A 1003 -25.71 4.92 -25.22
C TYR A 1003 -26.57 3.65 -25.28
N VAL A 1004 -26.38 2.85 -26.34
CA VAL A 1004 -27.07 1.57 -26.54
C VAL A 1004 -26.04 0.45 -26.55
N GLN A 1005 -26.34 -0.66 -25.88
CA GLN A 1005 -25.49 -1.84 -25.80
C GLN A 1005 -26.32 -3.12 -25.94
N ALA A 1006 -25.74 -4.17 -26.52
CA ALA A 1006 -26.37 -5.48 -26.66
C ALA A 1006 -25.38 -6.58 -26.25
N ALA A 1007 -25.79 -7.46 -25.34
CA ALA A 1007 -25.00 -8.60 -24.87
C ALA A 1007 -25.03 -9.77 -25.88
N THR A 1008 -24.47 -9.51 -27.07
CA THR A 1008 -24.31 -10.49 -28.15
C THR A 1008 -22.94 -10.32 -28.78
N SER A 1009 -22.30 -11.42 -29.17
CA SER A 1009 -21.03 -11.42 -29.93
C SER A 1009 -21.25 -11.34 -31.44
N ASP A 1010 -22.45 -11.68 -31.92
CA ASP A 1010 -22.81 -11.63 -33.34
C ASP A 1010 -22.85 -10.17 -33.82
N ALA A 1011 -22.48 -9.92 -35.09
CA ALA A 1011 -22.60 -8.59 -35.67
C ALA A 1011 -24.04 -8.05 -35.53
N ALA A 1012 -24.16 -6.80 -35.12
CA ALA A 1012 -25.42 -6.17 -34.81
C ALA A 1012 -25.54 -4.78 -35.46
N THR A 1013 -26.77 -4.37 -35.72
CA THR A 1013 -27.09 -3.03 -36.25
C THR A 1013 -28.00 -2.31 -35.26
N LEU A 1014 -27.57 -1.14 -34.80
CA LEU A 1014 -28.46 -0.20 -34.13
C LEU A 1014 -29.25 0.55 -35.19
N HIS A 1015 -30.58 0.47 -35.13
CA HIS A 1015 -31.47 1.40 -35.83
C HIS A 1015 -31.98 2.41 -34.82
N TRP A 1016 -31.93 3.70 -35.14
CA TRP A 1016 -32.42 4.76 -34.25
C TRP A 1016 -33.13 5.90 -34.99
N SER A 1017 -33.94 6.68 -34.28
CA SER A 1017 -34.77 7.77 -34.81
C SER A 1017 -34.98 8.85 -33.75
N LEU A 1018 -35.05 10.12 -34.19
CA LEU A 1018 -35.41 11.29 -33.37
C LEU A 1018 -36.83 11.83 -33.65
N ASP A 1019 -37.52 11.25 -34.61
CA ASP A 1019 -38.85 11.65 -35.10
C ASP A 1019 -39.88 10.52 -34.91
N ASP A 1020 -39.76 9.81 -33.79
CA ASP A 1020 -40.65 8.72 -33.37
C ASP A 1020 -40.83 7.61 -34.42
N GLY A 1021 -39.75 7.30 -35.13
CA GLY A 1021 -39.68 6.21 -36.11
C GLY A 1021 -40.16 6.59 -37.52
N ALA A 1022 -40.44 7.87 -37.80
CA ALA A 1022 -40.74 8.33 -39.15
C ALA A 1022 -39.50 8.21 -40.07
N THR A 1023 -38.31 8.50 -39.55
CA THR A 1023 -37.02 8.35 -40.24
C THR A 1023 -36.05 7.55 -39.38
N TRP A 1024 -35.51 6.47 -39.94
CA TRP A 1024 -34.53 5.61 -39.26
C TRP A 1024 -33.14 5.84 -39.81
N GLN A 1025 -32.19 6.04 -38.90
CA GLN A 1025 -30.76 5.96 -39.14
C GLN A 1025 -30.24 4.61 -38.63
N HIS A 1026 -29.08 4.17 -39.12
CA HIS A 1026 -28.47 2.92 -38.67
C HIS A 1026 -26.97 3.04 -38.46
N LEU A 1027 -26.45 2.27 -37.50
CA LEU A 1027 -25.03 2.11 -37.22
C LEU A 1027 -24.71 0.62 -37.07
N ASP A 1028 -23.81 0.13 -37.92
CA ASP A 1028 -23.39 -1.27 -37.90
C ASP A 1028 -22.20 -1.49 -36.96
N ARG A 1029 -22.24 -2.59 -36.20
CA ARG A 1029 -21.09 -3.14 -35.47
C ARG A 1029 -20.80 -4.53 -36.02
N THR A 1030 -19.77 -4.61 -36.85
CA THR A 1030 -19.26 -5.86 -37.43
C THR A 1030 -18.24 -6.55 -36.55
N VAL A 1031 -17.82 -5.88 -35.48
CA VAL A 1031 -16.78 -6.32 -34.55
C VAL A 1031 -17.30 -6.07 -33.13
N TYR A 1032 -17.08 -7.01 -32.21
CA TYR A 1032 -17.45 -6.90 -30.80
C TYR A 1032 -16.58 -5.86 -30.06
N PRO A 1033 -17.05 -5.11 -29.05
CA PRO A 1033 -18.39 -5.08 -28.45
C PRO A 1033 -19.48 -4.44 -29.33
N ASN A 1034 -20.72 -4.92 -29.17
CA ASN A 1034 -21.91 -4.34 -29.78
C ASN A 1034 -22.48 -3.21 -28.93
N GLU A 1035 -21.85 -2.04 -29.07
CA GLU A 1035 -22.23 -0.82 -28.37
C GLU A 1035 -22.10 0.43 -29.26
N TRP A 1036 -22.93 1.43 -28.98
CA TRP A 1036 -23.07 2.65 -29.76
C TRP A 1036 -23.35 3.84 -28.85
N THR A 1037 -22.77 4.98 -29.18
CA THR A 1037 -23.02 6.26 -28.51
C THR A 1037 -23.39 7.27 -29.57
N VAL A 1038 -24.60 7.83 -29.49
CA VAL A 1038 -25.11 8.83 -30.45
C VAL A 1038 -25.33 10.16 -29.71
N PRO A 1039 -24.58 11.24 -30.02
CA PRO A 1039 -24.82 12.55 -29.45
C PRO A 1039 -26.09 13.18 -30.03
N VAL A 1040 -26.90 13.80 -29.17
CA VAL A 1040 -28.13 14.52 -29.56
C VAL A 1040 -28.18 15.88 -28.88
N ASP A 1041 -28.13 16.95 -29.67
CA ASP A 1041 -28.06 18.33 -29.20
C ASP A 1041 -29.38 18.83 -28.59
N GLU A 1042 -30.52 18.36 -29.11
CA GLU A 1042 -31.82 18.74 -28.58
C GLU A 1042 -32.21 17.86 -27.40
N LEU A 1043 -32.00 18.37 -26.18
CA LEU A 1043 -32.27 17.63 -24.94
C LEU A 1043 -33.72 17.11 -24.80
N SER A 1044 -34.69 17.78 -25.43
CA SER A 1044 -36.10 17.37 -25.44
C SER A 1044 -36.46 16.33 -26.50
N ALA A 1045 -35.56 16.07 -27.45
CA ALA A 1045 -35.80 15.08 -28.49
C ALA A 1045 -35.93 13.68 -27.88
N GLY A 1046 -36.90 12.90 -28.38
CA GLY A 1046 -37.01 11.49 -28.03
C GLY A 1046 -36.03 10.66 -28.85
N PHE A 1047 -35.37 9.70 -28.21
CA PHE A 1047 -34.52 8.73 -28.87
C PHE A 1047 -35.25 7.39 -28.96
N THR A 1048 -35.67 7.01 -30.17
CA THR A 1048 -36.27 5.70 -30.42
C THR A 1048 -35.24 4.76 -31.03
N TYR A 1049 -35.10 3.53 -30.53
CA TYR A 1049 -34.14 2.57 -31.06
C TYR A 1049 -34.66 1.13 -31.14
N THR A 1050 -34.00 0.33 -31.99
CA THR A 1050 -34.08 -1.13 -32.02
C THR A 1050 -32.70 -1.70 -32.37
N VAL A 1051 -32.33 -2.84 -31.81
CA VAL A 1051 -31.12 -3.58 -32.19
C VAL A 1051 -31.49 -4.79 -33.03
N GLN A 1052 -30.81 -4.98 -34.15
CA GLN A 1052 -30.97 -6.12 -35.05
C GLN A 1052 -29.72 -7.01 -35.02
N VAL A 1053 -29.92 -8.34 -34.93
CA VAL A 1053 -28.87 -9.37 -34.99
C VAL A 1053 -29.34 -10.45 -35.96
N GLY A 1054 -28.76 -10.48 -37.17
CA GLY A 1054 -29.28 -11.30 -38.26
C GLY A 1054 -30.75 -10.96 -38.55
N ASP A 1055 -31.63 -11.97 -38.50
CA ASP A 1055 -33.08 -11.83 -38.71
C ASP A 1055 -33.85 -11.47 -37.42
N ARG A 1056 -33.19 -11.45 -36.26
CA ARG A 1056 -33.80 -11.14 -34.96
C ARG A 1056 -33.72 -9.64 -34.70
N ARG A 1057 -34.78 -9.05 -34.15
CA ARG A 1057 -34.82 -7.61 -33.81
C ARG A 1057 -35.45 -7.39 -32.45
N SER A 1058 -34.88 -6.50 -31.65
CA SER A 1058 -35.47 -6.05 -30.39
C SER A 1058 -36.77 -5.27 -30.65
N ARG A 1059 -37.61 -5.12 -29.62
CA ARG A 1059 -38.78 -4.25 -29.71
C ARG A 1059 -38.32 -2.78 -29.81
N PRO A 1060 -39.09 -1.91 -30.49
CA PRO A 1060 -38.83 -0.47 -30.45
C PRO A 1060 -38.96 0.07 -29.03
N VAL A 1061 -37.93 0.78 -28.57
CA VAL A 1061 -37.88 1.44 -27.27
C VAL A 1061 -37.71 2.94 -27.50
N ARG A 1062 -38.52 3.75 -26.83
CA ARG A 1062 -38.43 5.21 -26.87
C ARG A 1062 -37.99 5.73 -25.51
N LEU A 1063 -36.89 6.48 -25.49
CA LEU A 1063 -36.35 7.16 -24.33
C LEU A 1063 -36.45 8.67 -24.54
N VAL A 1064 -36.74 9.43 -23.48
CA VAL A 1064 -36.81 10.90 -23.54
C VAL A 1064 -36.22 11.43 -22.25
N CYS A 1065 -35.34 12.42 -22.32
CA CYS A 1065 -34.89 13.09 -21.10
C CYS A 1065 -36.09 13.80 -20.44
N GLY A 1066 -36.24 13.64 -19.13
CA GLY A 1066 -37.36 14.17 -18.37
C GLY A 1066 -36.93 15.26 -17.40
N LYS A 1067 -37.91 15.84 -16.71
CA LYS A 1067 -37.66 16.49 -15.42
C LYS A 1067 -37.98 15.45 -14.34
N GLU A 1068 -37.03 15.04 -13.51
CA GLU A 1068 -37.43 14.48 -12.20
C GLU A 1068 -37.97 15.63 -11.34
N ALA A 1069 -38.91 15.26 -10.47
CA ALA A 1069 -39.67 16.17 -9.62
C ALA A 1069 -38.88 16.67 -8.41
#